data_AF-A0AAN5BY67-F1
#
_entry.id   AF-A0AAN5BY67-F1
#
_cell.length_a   1.000
_cell.length_b   1.000
_cell.length_c   1.000
_cell.angle_alpha   90.00
_cell.angle_beta   90.00
_cell.angle_gamma   90.00
#
_symmetry.space_group_name_H-M   'P 1'
#
loop_
_entity.id
_entity.type
_entity.pdbx_description
1 polymer ?
#
loop_
_entity_poly.entity_id
_entity_poly.type
_entity_poly.pdbx_seq_one_letter_code
_entity_poly.pdbx_strand_id
1 'polypeptide(L)'
;MAQTDYKFEGWMGLSPESADGKMVWQEFEPKEWEETDVDIKVTHCGVCGSDLHTLRSGWVGYLGSFLHGSAGYIILKAVGDIKVGDRVGVGAQSDSCLGRLGDCPECAMGWEQYCSHKIVGTYNGIHLNGGKSYGGYSLYNRTPSNFVIKIPDAIPSAEAAPMLCGGVTVYSPLKHNGCGPGKRVGIIGVGGLGHFGVLFAKAMGADKVVAISRKASKSADSLKMGADIYIATDDEPDWATKYARSLDLIVCTVSSSKMPMTEYVGLLATNGSLVQVGLPEDGTLFANVRNLIRRVKVESSFIGSPREIREMFELVAEKGVKPWIEEISMKDANTAIVDMHAGATGVSPGVVGWTGETPVGWTGVSPGTEGCTGETPVGWTGVSPGTEGCTGETPVGWTGVSPGTDGWTGETPVGWTGVSPGTEGCTGETPVGWTGVSPGTEGCTGETPVGWTGVSPGTDGWTGETPVGWTGVSPGTEGCTGETPVGWTGVSPGTEGCTGETPVGWTGVSPGTDGWTGETPVGWTGVSPGTEGCTGETPVGWTGVSPGTEGCTGETPVGWTGVSPGTDGWTGETPVGWTGVSPGTEGCTGETPVGWTGVSPGTEGCTGETPSRQEQKVAQERRQWAGRESRQEQKVAQERRQ
;
A
#
# COMPACT_ATOMS: atom_id res chain seq x y z
N MET A 1 -50.43 -25.51 -4.88
CA MET A 1 -49.13 -25.07 -4.35
C MET A 1 -49.41 -24.25 -3.11
N ALA A 2 -48.88 -24.60 -1.94
CA ALA A 2 -48.97 -23.71 -0.79
C ALA A 2 -48.19 -22.45 -1.13
N GLN A 3 -48.89 -21.31 -1.20
CA GLN A 3 -48.29 -20.02 -1.49
C GLN A 3 -47.37 -19.68 -0.32
N THR A 4 -46.06 -19.64 -0.57
CA THR A 4 -45.08 -19.22 0.42
C THR A 4 -45.09 -17.70 0.48
N ASP A 5 -45.13 -17.11 1.68
CA ASP A 5 -45.14 -15.64 1.86
C ASP A 5 -43.80 -14.95 1.52
N TYR A 6 -42.79 -15.71 1.07
CA TYR A 6 -41.48 -15.21 0.69
C TYR A 6 -41.20 -15.35 -0.82
N LYS A 7 -40.43 -14.40 -1.34
CA LYS A 7 -40.04 -14.30 -2.75
C LYS A 7 -38.60 -14.74 -2.95
N PHE A 8 -38.34 -15.42 -4.06
CA PHE A 8 -36.98 -15.77 -4.49
C PHE A 8 -36.40 -14.60 -5.29
N GLU A 9 -35.50 -13.83 -4.69
CA GLU A 9 -34.82 -12.70 -5.33
C GLU A 9 -33.33 -12.70 -4.98
N GLY A 10 -32.50 -12.18 -5.88
CA GLY A 10 -31.05 -12.20 -5.73
C GLY A 10 -30.29 -11.47 -6.84
N TRP A 11 -28.97 -11.42 -6.71
CA TRP A 11 -28.05 -10.91 -7.71
C TRP A 11 -27.84 -11.91 -8.84
N MET A 12 -27.95 -11.38 -10.05
CA MET A 12 -28.02 -12.14 -11.26
C MET A 12 -26.96 -11.71 -12.25
N GLY A 13 -26.07 -12.64 -12.62
CA GLY A 13 -25.26 -12.51 -13.82
C GLY A 13 -26.16 -12.69 -15.05
N LEU A 14 -26.32 -11.65 -15.87
CA LEU A 14 -27.12 -11.65 -17.10
C LEU A 14 -26.29 -11.60 -18.38
N SER A 15 -24.99 -11.34 -18.27
CA SER A 15 -24.04 -11.41 -19.38
C SER A 15 -22.60 -11.55 -18.86
N PRO A 16 -21.60 -11.79 -19.73
CA PRO A 16 -20.20 -11.85 -19.33
C PRO A 16 -19.68 -10.62 -18.58
N GLU A 17 -20.22 -9.44 -18.89
CA GLU A 17 -19.87 -8.18 -18.23
C GLU A 17 -20.30 -8.14 -16.76
N SER A 18 -21.13 -9.07 -16.30
CA SER A 18 -21.45 -9.21 -14.88
C SER A 18 -20.23 -9.55 -14.02
N ALA A 19 -19.16 -10.09 -14.61
CA ALA A 19 -17.86 -10.26 -13.93
C ALA A 19 -17.16 -8.92 -13.60
N ASP A 20 -17.60 -7.82 -14.21
CA ASP A 20 -17.09 -6.47 -13.98
C ASP A 20 -18.00 -5.68 -13.01
N GLY A 21 -18.68 -6.37 -12.09
CA GLY A 21 -19.58 -5.75 -11.11
C GLY A 21 -20.91 -5.27 -11.71
N LYS A 22 -21.42 -5.95 -12.74
CA LYS A 22 -22.69 -5.62 -13.41
C LYS A 22 -23.76 -6.72 -13.24
N MET A 23 -23.78 -7.36 -12.08
CA MET A 23 -24.89 -8.23 -11.70
C MET A 23 -26.11 -7.38 -11.38
N VAL A 24 -27.32 -7.89 -11.63
CA VAL A 24 -28.57 -7.17 -11.39
C VAL A 24 -29.39 -7.87 -10.31
N TRP A 25 -30.00 -7.11 -9.40
CA TRP A 25 -30.92 -7.68 -8.42
C TRP A 25 -32.30 -7.89 -9.07
N GLN A 26 -32.83 -9.12 -9.05
CA GLN A 26 -34.16 -9.40 -9.57
C GLN A 26 -34.81 -10.64 -8.92
N GLU A 27 -36.14 -10.72 -9.04
CA GLU A 27 -36.92 -11.89 -8.68
C GLU A 27 -36.70 -13.02 -9.70
N PHE A 28 -36.79 -14.27 -9.23
CA PHE A 28 -36.66 -15.46 -10.05
C PHE A 28 -37.60 -16.58 -9.62
N GLU A 29 -37.84 -17.51 -10.55
CA GLU A 29 -38.64 -18.69 -10.30
C GLU A 29 -37.72 -19.88 -9.95
N PRO A 30 -37.79 -20.44 -8.72
CA PRO A 30 -37.02 -21.62 -8.36
C PRO A 30 -37.55 -22.85 -9.11
N LYS A 31 -36.82 -23.98 -9.05
CA LYS A 31 -37.33 -25.26 -9.56
C LYS A 31 -38.72 -25.59 -9.00
N GLU A 32 -39.52 -26.30 -9.80
CA GLU A 32 -40.76 -26.90 -9.31
C GLU A 32 -40.48 -27.74 -8.05
N TRP A 33 -41.37 -27.62 -7.08
CA TRP A 33 -41.25 -28.31 -5.80
C TRP A 33 -41.36 -29.83 -5.98
N GLU A 34 -40.37 -30.56 -5.46
CA GLU A 34 -40.39 -32.01 -5.29
C GLU A 34 -40.43 -32.38 -3.80
N GLU A 35 -40.92 -33.57 -3.47
CA GLU A 35 -41.07 -34.01 -2.08
C GLU A 35 -39.75 -34.11 -1.31
N THR A 36 -38.61 -34.14 -2.02
CA THR A 36 -37.27 -34.17 -1.44
C THR A 36 -36.68 -32.79 -1.18
N ASP A 37 -37.31 -31.73 -1.67
CA ASP A 37 -36.76 -30.38 -1.62
C ASP A 37 -36.90 -29.75 -0.23
N VAL A 38 -36.02 -28.80 0.05
CA VAL A 38 -36.14 -27.86 1.16
C VAL A 38 -36.02 -26.43 0.67
N ASP A 39 -36.73 -25.52 1.33
CA ASP A 39 -36.60 -24.08 1.12
C ASP A 39 -35.82 -23.47 2.27
N ILE A 40 -34.85 -22.64 1.90
CA ILE A 40 -33.75 -22.26 2.75
C ILE A 40 -33.62 -20.72 2.71
N LYS A 41 -33.64 -20.04 3.87
CA LYS A 41 -33.42 -18.58 3.99
C LYS A 41 -31.93 -18.26 4.11
N VAL A 42 -31.43 -17.45 3.18
CA VAL A 42 -30.02 -17.06 3.07
C VAL A 42 -29.61 -16.10 4.17
N THR A 43 -28.50 -16.40 4.84
CA THR A 43 -27.86 -15.51 5.82
C THR A 43 -26.45 -15.12 5.40
N HIS A 44 -25.67 -16.06 4.86
CA HIS A 44 -24.30 -15.83 4.40
C HIS A 44 -24.08 -16.58 3.08
N CYS A 45 -23.11 -16.13 2.30
CA CYS A 45 -22.73 -16.71 1.02
C CYS A 45 -21.25 -16.41 0.80
N GLY A 46 -20.46 -17.43 0.47
CA GLY A 46 -19.05 -17.25 0.11
C GLY A 46 -18.90 -16.75 -1.33
N VAL A 47 -17.87 -15.93 -1.56
CA VAL A 47 -17.44 -15.50 -2.89
C VAL A 47 -16.25 -16.38 -3.34
N CYS A 48 -16.32 -16.98 -4.52
CA CYS A 48 -15.35 -17.96 -5.00
C CYS A 48 -14.84 -17.66 -6.42
N GLY A 49 -13.65 -18.16 -6.77
CA GLY A 49 -13.12 -18.04 -8.14
C GLY A 49 -14.03 -18.68 -9.19
N SER A 50 -14.79 -19.71 -8.82
CA SER A 50 -15.82 -20.33 -9.68
C SER A 50 -16.90 -19.34 -10.13
N ASP A 51 -17.25 -18.37 -9.28
CA ASP A 51 -18.21 -17.31 -9.61
C ASP A 51 -17.68 -16.47 -10.76
N LEU A 52 -16.43 -16.01 -10.65
CA LEU A 52 -15.75 -15.24 -11.69
C LEU A 52 -15.62 -16.04 -13.00
N HIS A 53 -15.16 -17.29 -12.93
CA HIS A 53 -15.01 -18.16 -14.11
C HIS A 53 -16.34 -18.38 -14.84
N THR A 54 -17.44 -18.51 -14.08
CA THR A 54 -18.78 -18.69 -14.67
C THR A 54 -19.34 -17.40 -15.22
N LEU A 55 -19.25 -16.30 -14.45
CA LEU A 55 -19.71 -14.99 -14.92
C LEU A 55 -19.06 -14.66 -16.26
N ARG A 56 -17.77 -14.94 -16.43
CA ARG A 56 -17.02 -14.74 -17.69
C ARG A 56 -17.33 -15.71 -18.81
N SER A 57 -18.10 -16.77 -18.52
CA SER A 57 -18.30 -17.89 -19.44
C SER A 57 -17.00 -18.61 -19.83
N GLY A 58 -16.02 -18.67 -18.92
CA GLY A 58 -14.68 -19.20 -19.20
C GLY A 58 -14.57 -20.73 -19.16
N TRP A 59 -15.48 -21.44 -18.48
CA TRP A 59 -15.50 -22.91 -18.44
C TRP A 59 -16.59 -23.54 -19.29
N VAL A 60 -17.81 -22.99 -19.27
CA VAL A 60 -18.97 -23.50 -20.03
C VAL A 60 -19.78 -22.34 -20.60
N GLY A 61 -20.54 -22.62 -21.66
CA GLY A 61 -21.41 -21.65 -22.32
C GLY A 61 -22.45 -21.03 -21.38
N TYR A 62 -22.81 -19.79 -21.68
CA TYR A 62 -23.70 -18.95 -20.90
C TYR A 62 -25.17 -19.42 -21.00
N LEU A 63 -25.74 -20.07 -19.97
CA LEU A 63 -27.17 -20.43 -19.92
C LEU A 63 -28.06 -19.33 -19.32
N GLY A 64 -27.48 -18.14 -19.10
CA GLY A 64 -28.19 -16.95 -18.67
C GLY A 64 -28.47 -16.86 -17.18
N SER A 65 -27.68 -17.48 -16.28
CA SER A 65 -28.05 -17.45 -14.85
C SER A 65 -27.09 -17.90 -13.71
N PHE A 66 -26.72 -16.95 -12.83
CA PHE A 66 -26.95 -16.89 -11.34
C PHE A 66 -26.06 -17.64 -10.28
N LEU A 67 -24.77 -17.26 -10.12
CA LEU A 67 -23.80 -17.29 -8.95
C LEU A 67 -23.80 -18.41 -7.85
N HIS A 68 -22.61 -18.90 -7.39
CA HIS A 68 -22.31 -20.01 -6.42
C HIS A 68 -22.24 -19.47 -5.01
N GLY A 69 -22.25 -20.45 -4.10
CA GLY A 69 -21.56 -20.30 -2.85
C GLY A 69 -22.48 -20.04 -1.68
N SER A 70 -23.74 -20.44 -1.78
CA SER A 70 -24.69 -20.31 -0.70
C SER A 70 -24.16 -21.00 0.54
N ALA A 71 -23.88 -20.28 1.61
CA ALA A 71 -23.49 -20.94 2.83
C ALA A 71 -23.82 -20.12 4.07
N GLY A 72 -24.85 -20.58 4.80
CA GLY A 72 -25.39 -19.97 6.01
C GLY A 72 -26.90 -19.85 5.90
N TYR A 73 -27.66 -20.76 6.50
CA TYR A 73 -29.11 -20.74 6.32
C TYR A 73 -29.95 -21.28 7.46
N ILE A 74 -31.16 -20.71 7.56
CA ILE A 74 -32.27 -21.16 8.40
C ILE A 74 -33.34 -21.81 7.50
N ILE A 75 -33.81 -22.99 7.88
CA ILE A 75 -34.79 -23.74 7.08
C ILE A 75 -36.21 -23.25 7.35
N LEU A 76 -36.95 -22.99 6.27
CA LEU A 76 -38.37 -22.62 6.33
C LEU A 76 -39.30 -23.80 6.03
N LYS A 77 -38.85 -24.77 5.23
CA LYS A 77 -39.58 -26.01 4.94
C LYS A 77 -38.60 -27.18 4.82
N ALA A 78 -38.91 -28.30 5.47
CA ALA A 78 -37.97 -29.39 5.71
C ALA A 78 -38.54 -30.76 5.33
N VAL A 79 -37.64 -31.70 5.03
CA VAL A 79 -37.95 -33.09 4.65
C VAL A 79 -36.90 -34.02 5.28
N GLY A 80 -37.31 -35.21 5.72
CA GLY A 80 -36.42 -36.23 6.26
C GLY A 80 -35.79 -35.83 7.61
N ASP A 81 -34.47 -36.01 7.73
CA ASP A 81 -33.72 -35.73 8.96
C ASP A 81 -33.43 -34.24 9.20
N ILE A 82 -33.73 -33.41 8.21
CA ILE A 82 -33.63 -31.95 8.27
C ILE A 82 -34.94 -31.39 8.84
N LYS A 83 -34.86 -30.45 9.80
CA LYS A 83 -36.03 -29.85 10.46
C LYS A 83 -36.11 -28.34 10.23
N VAL A 84 -37.32 -27.80 10.24
CA VAL A 84 -37.53 -26.34 10.24
C VAL A 84 -36.81 -25.74 11.46
N GLY A 85 -36.04 -24.68 11.23
CA GLY A 85 -35.19 -24.05 12.24
C GLY A 85 -33.76 -24.59 12.34
N ASP A 86 -33.43 -25.72 11.69
CA ASP A 86 -32.04 -26.20 11.63
C ASP A 86 -31.14 -25.21 10.87
N ARG A 87 -29.89 -25.11 11.30
CA ARG A 87 -28.83 -24.36 10.59
C ARG A 87 -28.16 -25.25 9.57
N VAL A 88 -28.23 -24.87 8.30
CA VAL A 88 -27.73 -25.68 7.19
C VAL A 88 -26.92 -24.90 6.17
N GLY A 89 -26.22 -25.64 5.32
CA GLY A 89 -25.44 -25.18 4.19
C GLY A 89 -25.65 -26.05 2.95
N VAL A 90 -25.40 -25.48 1.77
CA VAL A 90 -25.41 -26.18 0.47
C VAL A 90 -24.05 -26.03 -0.18
N GLY A 91 -23.49 -27.12 -0.71
CA GLY A 91 -22.19 -27.09 -1.39
C GLY A 91 -22.22 -26.49 -2.80
N ALA A 92 -21.16 -26.74 -3.56
CA ALA A 92 -21.11 -26.40 -4.99
C ALA A 92 -22.03 -27.28 -5.87
N GLN A 93 -22.48 -28.42 -5.34
CA GLN A 93 -23.42 -29.35 -5.97
C GLN A 93 -24.76 -29.34 -5.22
N SER A 94 -25.86 -29.33 -5.98
CA SER A 94 -27.23 -29.33 -5.45
C SER A 94 -28.06 -30.54 -5.87
N ASP A 95 -27.63 -31.30 -6.88
CA ASP A 95 -28.34 -32.50 -7.32
C ASP A 95 -27.41 -33.52 -8.01
N SER A 96 -27.83 -34.78 -8.04
CA SER A 96 -27.22 -35.88 -8.80
C SER A 96 -28.24 -36.95 -9.14
N CYS A 97 -27.89 -37.96 -9.94
CA CYS A 97 -28.88 -38.99 -10.29
C CYS A 97 -29.46 -39.71 -9.07
N LEU A 98 -28.65 -39.97 -8.02
CA LEU A 98 -29.05 -40.74 -6.84
C LEU A 98 -29.79 -42.05 -7.20
N GLY A 99 -29.40 -42.70 -8.30
CA GLY A 99 -30.06 -43.91 -8.81
C GLY A 99 -31.37 -43.68 -9.58
N ARG A 100 -31.89 -42.45 -9.65
CA ARG A 100 -33.12 -42.09 -10.38
C ARG A 100 -32.99 -42.22 -11.91
N LEU A 101 -31.75 -42.27 -12.42
CA LEU A 101 -31.44 -42.49 -13.84
C LEU A 101 -30.87 -43.90 -14.12
N GLY A 102 -31.11 -44.85 -13.21
CA GLY A 102 -30.56 -46.21 -13.28
C GLY A 102 -29.37 -46.40 -12.35
N ASP A 103 -28.79 -47.60 -12.39
CA ASP A 103 -27.66 -47.98 -11.54
C ASP A 103 -26.48 -47.02 -11.72
N CYS A 104 -26.02 -46.44 -10.62
CA CYS A 104 -24.92 -45.49 -10.59
C CYS A 104 -23.94 -45.89 -9.49
N PRO A 105 -22.79 -46.49 -9.84
CA PRO A 105 -21.82 -46.94 -8.84
C PRO A 105 -21.26 -45.78 -8.02
N GLU A 106 -21.07 -44.60 -8.63
CA GLU A 106 -20.53 -43.43 -7.92
C GLU A 106 -21.50 -42.92 -6.85
N CYS A 107 -22.78 -42.72 -7.20
CA CYS A 107 -23.78 -42.32 -6.21
C CYS A 107 -23.98 -43.39 -5.12
N ALA A 108 -23.94 -44.68 -5.48
CA ALA A 108 -24.07 -45.77 -4.52
C ALA A 108 -22.91 -45.83 -3.50
N MET A 109 -21.72 -45.36 -3.88
CA MET A 109 -20.55 -45.25 -2.99
C MET A 109 -20.52 -43.94 -2.16
N GLY A 110 -21.51 -43.06 -2.34
CA GLY A 110 -21.54 -41.72 -1.76
C GLY A 110 -20.49 -40.80 -2.39
N TRP A 111 -20.29 -40.92 -3.70
CA TRP A 111 -19.43 -40.09 -4.55
C TRP A 111 -20.28 -39.33 -5.57
N GLU A 112 -21.32 -38.65 -5.08
CA GLU A 112 -22.30 -37.92 -5.89
C GLU A 112 -21.66 -36.85 -6.77
N GLN A 113 -20.52 -36.30 -6.37
CA GLN A 113 -19.73 -35.33 -7.13
C GLN A 113 -19.08 -35.91 -8.39
N TYR A 114 -18.95 -37.24 -8.45
CA TYR A 114 -18.43 -37.97 -9.60
C TYR A 114 -19.53 -38.73 -10.35
N CYS A 115 -20.81 -38.42 -10.09
CA CYS A 115 -21.94 -39.08 -10.73
C CYS A 115 -21.81 -39.11 -12.26
N SER A 116 -21.75 -40.32 -12.81
CA SER A 116 -21.56 -40.57 -14.25
C SER A 116 -22.79 -40.22 -15.10
N HIS A 117 -23.99 -40.22 -14.52
CA HIS A 117 -25.23 -39.91 -15.24
C HIS A 117 -25.49 -38.41 -15.33
N LYS A 118 -25.41 -37.69 -14.19
CA LYS A 118 -25.67 -36.25 -14.12
C LYS A 118 -25.20 -35.66 -12.79
N ILE A 119 -24.43 -34.59 -12.88
CA ILE A 119 -24.07 -33.69 -11.77
C ILE A 119 -24.80 -32.36 -12.02
N VAL A 120 -25.39 -31.79 -10.98
CA VAL A 120 -26.03 -30.48 -11.06
C VAL A 120 -25.35 -29.54 -10.07
N GLY A 121 -24.75 -28.48 -10.61
CA GLY A 121 -24.20 -27.40 -9.79
C GLY A 121 -25.31 -26.64 -9.07
N THR A 122 -24.96 -26.03 -7.95
CA THR A 122 -25.90 -25.18 -7.18
C THR A 122 -26.39 -23.96 -7.97
N TYR A 123 -25.69 -23.57 -9.03
CA TYR A 123 -26.18 -22.66 -10.08
C TYR A 123 -25.81 -23.12 -11.49
N ASN A 124 -26.35 -22.43 -12.52
CA ASN A 124 -26.08 -22.63 -13.96
C ASN A 124 -26.17 -24.11 -14.39
N GLY A 125 -26.92 -24.89 -13.62
CA GLY A 125 -27.29 -26.26 -13.87
C GLY A 125 -28.78 -26.38 -14.11
N ILE A 126 -29.16 -27.57 -14.55
CA ILE A 126 -30.55 -27.96 -14.75
C ILE A 126 -30.80 -29.19 -13.88
N HIS A 127 -31.70 -29.07 -12.92
CA HIS A 127 -32.14 -30.18 -12.07
C HIS A 127 -32.72 -31.32 -12.92
N LEU A 128 -32.89 -32.50 -12.29
CA LEU A 128 -33.45 -33.65 -13.01
C LEU A 128 -34.88 -33.44 -13.49
N ASN A 129 -35.65 -32.62 -12.79
CA ASN A 129 -37.01 -32.23 -13.19
C ASN A 129 -37.06 -31.12 -14.25
N GLY A 130 -35.91 -30.65 -14.76
CA GLY A 130 -35.84 -29.60 -15.78
C GLY A 130 -35.79 -28.16 -15.24
N GLY A 131 -35.98 -27.95 -13.94
CA GLY A 131 -35.86 -26.64 -13.32
C GLY A 131 -34.41 -26.13 -13.31
N LYS A 132 -34.24 -24.81 -13.44
CA LYS A 132 -32.91 -24.18 -13.30
C LYS A 132 -32.47 -24.18 -11.84
N SER A 133 -31.17 -24.37 -11.61
CA SER A 133 -30.55 -24.19 -10.30
C SER A 133 -30.13 -22.73 -10.10
N TYR A 134 -30.41 -22.18 -8.92
CA TYR A 134 -30.07 -20.81 -8.52
C TYR A 134 -29.23 -20.84 -7.25
N GLY A 135 -28.08 -20.17 -7.21
CA GLY A 135 -27.21 -20.25 -6.04
C GLY A 135 -27.48 -19.19 -4.97
N GLY A 136 -26.42 -18.84 -4.25
CA GLY A 136 -26.51 -18.27 -2.91
C GLY A 136 -26.57 -16.77 -2.79
N TYR A 137 -26.37 -16.04 -3.90
CA TYR A 137 -26.44 -14.58 -3.93
C TYR A 137 -27.91 -14.13 -3.99
N SER A 138 -28.73 -14.70 -3.12
CA SER A 138 -30.18 -14.56 -3.10
C SER A 138 -30.67 -14.43 -1.66
N LEU A 139 -31.96 -14.20 -1.46
CA LEU A 139 -32.60 -14.27 -0.14
C LEU A 139 -33.08 -15.67 0.22
N TYR A 140 -33.40 -16.49 -0.78
CA TYR A 140 -33.86 -17.86 -0.58
C TYR A 140 -33.32 -18.80 -1.65
N ASN A 141 -33.09 -20.06 -1.26
CA ASN A 141 -32.65 -21.13 -2.14
C ASN A 141 -33.55 -22.37 -1.95
N ARG A 142 -33.84 -23.06 -3.05
CA ARG A 142 -34.51 -24.37 -3.05
C ARG A 142 -33.54 -25.44 -3.51
N THR A 143 -33.31 -26.45 -2.66
CA THR A 143 -32.35 -27.52 -2.95
C THR A 143 -32.89 -28.89 -2.46
N PRO A 144 -32.64 -29.98 -3.20
CA PRO A 144 -32.87 -31.35 -2.73
C PRO A 144 -32.13 -31.64 -1.41
N SER A 145 -32.86 -32.13 -0.40
CA SER A 145 -32.36 -32.35 0.97
C SER A 145 -31.10 -33.22 1.08
N ASN A 146 -30.87 -34.15 0.15
CA ASN A 146 -29.66 -34.98 0.11
C ASN A 146 -28.35 -34.16 0.02
N PHE A 147 -28.40 -32.95 -0.53
CA PHE A 147 -27.27 -32.04 -0.70
C PHE A 147 -27.22 -30.94 0.37
N VAL A 148 -28.13 -30.99 1.35
CA VAL A 148 -28.22 -30.02 2.43
C VAL A 148 -27.54 -30.58 3.68
N ILE A 149 -26.57 -29.82 4.19
CA ILE A 149 -25.67 -30.24 5.26
C ILE A 149 -25.96 -29.43 6.51
N LYS A 150 -26.18 -30.08 7.66
CA LYS A 150 -26.28 -29.38 8.95
C LYS A 150 -24.93 -28.80 9.33
N ILE A 151 -24.92 -27.53 9.70
CA ILE A 151 -23.73 -26.84 10.18
C ILE A 151 -23.65 -27.04 11.70
N PRO A 152 -22.58 -27.65 12.23
CA PRO A 152 -22.42 -27.81 13.69
C PRO A 152 -22.50 -26.48 14.44
N ASP A 153 -23.02 -26.52 15.67
CA ASP A 153 -23.19 -25.32 16.51
C ASP A 153 -21.89 -24.55 16.75
N ALA A 154 -20.78 -25.28 16.86
CA ALA A 154 -19.43 -24.76 17.10
C ALA A 154 -18.85 -23.95 15.93
N ILE A 155 -19.45 -24.00 14.73
CA ILE A 155 -18.93 -23.33 13.53
C ILE A 155 -19.88 -22.17 13.18
N PRO A 156 -19.44 -20.90 13.26
CA PRO A 156 -20.22 -19.76 12.80
C PRO A 156 -20.60 -19.88 11.32
N SER A 157 -21.77 -19.38 10.93
CA SER A 157 -22.23 -19.44 9.53
C SER A 157 -21.25 -18.79 8.56
N ALA A 158 -20.70 -17.62 8.91
CA ALA A 158 -19.73 -16.90 8.09
C ALA A 158 -18.44 -17.72 7.85
N GLU A 159 -18.00 -18.51 8.84
CA GLU A 159 -16.82 -19.38 8.72
C GLU A 159 -17.13 -20.66 7.95
N ALA A 160 -18.29 -21.29 8.21
CA ALA A 160 -18.75 -22.44 7.46
C ALA A 160 -18.95 -22.10 5.98
N ALA A 161 -19.18 -20.82 5.68
CA ALA A 161 -19.60 -20.38 4.38
C ALA A 161 -18.67 -20.79 3.22
N PRO A 162 -17.42 -20.29 3.23
CA PRO A 162 -16.43 -20.65 2.22
C PRO A 162 -15.98 -22.12 2.28
N MET A 163 -16.22 -22.84 3.39
CA MET A 163 -15.82 -24.24 3.53
C MET A 163 -16.66 -25.19 2.66
N LEU A 164 -17.92 -24.87 2.39
CA LEU A 164 -18.82 -25.70 1.58
C LEU A 164 -18.41 -25.83 0.11
N CYS A 165 -17.49 -24.97 -0.35
CA CYS A 165 -16.88 -25.04 -1.67
C CYS A 165 -15.36 -25.16 -1.56
N GLY A 166 -14.66 -24.07 -1.21
CA GLY A 166 -13.20 -24.02 -1.18
C GLY A 166 -12.61 -24.98 -0.15
N GLY A 167 -13.21 -25.06 1.04
CA GLY A 167 -12.77 -25.96 2.10
C GLY A 167 -12.84 -27.43 1.68
N VAL A 168 -14.03 -27.92 1.29
CA VAL A 168 -14.19 -29.34 0.95
C VAL A 168 -13.33 -29.73 -0.27
N THR A 169 -13.14 -28.81 -1.22
CA THR A 169 -12.31 -29.01 -2.42
C THR A 169 -10.85 -29.35 -2.08
N VAL A 170 -10.31 -28.81 -0.99
CA VAL A 170 -8.95 -29.15 -0.54
C VAL A 170 -8.94 -30.20 0.57
N TYR A 171 -9.99 -30.30 1.38
CA TYR A 171 -10.14 -31.37 2.38
C TYR A 171 -10.18 -32.76 1.73
N SER A 172 -10.99 -32.93 0.67
CA SER A 172 -11.15 -34.22 -0.03
C SER A 172 -9.82 -34.81 -0.48
N PRO A 173 -8.97 -34.11 -1.28
CA PRO A 173 -7.70 -34.65 -1.72
C PRO A 173 -6.69 -34.85 -0.58
N LEU A 174 -6.70 -33.99 0.45
CA LEU A 174 -5.87 -34.18 1.65
C LEU A 174 -6.22 -35.49 2.35
N LYS A 175 -7.52 -35.74 2.59
CA LYS A 175 -8.02 -36.96 3.22
C LYS A 175 -7.72 -38.20 2.39
N HIS A 176 -8.06 -38.18 1.09
CA HIS A 176 -7.89 -39.32 0.19
C HIS A 176 -6.41 -39.72 0.00
N ASN A 177 -5.49 -38.77 0.15
CA ASN A 177 -4.05 -39.03 0.09
C ASN A 177 -3.40 -39.28 1.46
N GLY A 178 -4.19 -39.40 2.52
CA GLY A 178 -3.71 -39.68 3.87
C GLY A 178 -2.81 -38.59 4.42
N CYS A 179 -3.17 -37.32 4.22
CA CYS A 179 -2.59 -36.21 4.95
C CYS A 179 -2.68 -36.47 6.46
N GLY A 180 -1.58 -36.21 7.18
CA GLY A 180 -1.46 -36.46 8.61
C GLY A 180 -0.02 -36.83 9.02
N PRO A 181 0.16 -37.38 10.24
CA PRO A 181 1.48 -37.70 10.78
C PRO A 181 2.31 -38.57 9.83
N GLY A 182 3.59 -38.23 9.68
CA GLY A 182 4.50 -38.88 8.75
C GLY A 182 4.51 -38.29 7.33
N LYS A 183 3.66 -37.31 7.01
CA LYS A 183 3.62 -36.67 5.69
C LYS A 183 4.09 -35.22 5.70
N ARG A 184 4.88 -34.87 4.67
CA ARG A 184 5.26 -33.50 4.31
C ARG A 184 4.36 -33.05 3.15
N VAL A 185 3.54 -32.04 3.40
CA VAL A 185 2.45 -31.61 2.51
C VAL A 185 2.78 -30.24 1.93
N GLY A 186 2.84 -30.13 0.61
CA GLY A 186 2.95 -28.87 -0.10
C GLY A 186 1.59 -28.33 -0.54
N ILE A 187 1.36 -27.03 -0.35
CA ILE A 187 0.19 -26.32 -0.85
C ILE A 187 0.67 -25.27 -1.85
N ILE A 188 0.34 -25.48 -3.13
CA ILE A 188 0.76 -24.58 -4.21
C ILE A 188 -0.37 -23.59 -4.52
N GLY A 189 -0.07 -22.31 -4.36
CA GLY A 189 -0.98 -21.19 -4.53
C GLY A 189 -1.71 -20.86 -3.23
N VAL A 190 -1.27 -19.84 -2.49
CA VAL A 190 -1.91 -19.43 -1.22
C VAL A 190 -2.99 -18.37 -1.47
N GLY A 191 -4.12 -18.81 -2.01
CA GLY A 191 -5.33 -17.99 -2.21
C GLY A 191 -6.52 -18.56 -1.44
N GLY A 192 -7.74 -18.43 -1.99
CA GLY A 192 -8.97 -18.95 -1.38
C GLY A 192 -8.94 -20.46 -1.09
N LEU A 193 -8.43 -21.30 -2.00
CA LEU A 193 -8.27 -22.74 -1.71
C LEU A 193 -7.00 -23.02 -0.89
N GLY A 194 -5.90 -22.34 -1.21
CA GLY A 194 -4.62 -22.57 -0.56
C GLY A 194 -4.61 -22.31 0.93
N HIS A 195 -5.31 -21.27 1.41
CA HIS A 195 -5.38 -20.99 2.84
C HIS A 195 -6.05 -22.15 3.60
N PHE A 196 -7.15 -22.70 3.08
CA PHE A 196 -7.76 -23.93 3.63
C PHE A 196 -6.81 -25.11 3.54
N GLY A 197 -6.03 -25.24 2.46
CA GLY A 197 -5.04 -26.29 2.31
C GLY A 197 -4.01 -26.28 3.44
N VAL A 198 -3.50 -25.09 3.79
CA VAL A 198 -2.56 -24.92 4.92
C VAL A 198 -3.24 -25.25 6.25
N LEU A 199 -4.42 -24.66 6.51
CA LEU A 199 -5.17 -24.85 7.75
C LEU A 199 -5.51 -26.33 7.99
N PHE A 200 -6.04 -27.03 6.98
CA PHE A 200 -6.42 -28.43 7.12
C PHE A 200 -5.23 -29.37 7.16
N ALA A 201 -4.16 -29.13 6.38
CA ALA A 201 -2.96 -29.95 6.50
C ALA A 201 -2.36 -29.88 7.91
N LYS A 202 -2.38 -28.68 8.53
CA LYS A 202 -1.94 -28.50 9.92
C LYS A 202 -2.90 -29.19 10.90
N ALA A 203 -4.21 -29.00 10.74
CA ALA A 203 -5.23 -29.60 11.61
C ALA A 203 -5.25 -31.15 11.56
N MET A 204 -4.93 -31.73 10.41
CA MET A 204 -4.78 -33.18 10.22
C MET A 204 -3.46 -33.72 10.81
N GLY A 205 -2.54 -32.85 11.23
CA GLY A 205 -1.29 -33.25 11.87
C GLY A 205 -0.19 -33.65 10.90
N ALA A 206 -0.12 -33.06 9.70
CA ALA A 206 1.03 -33.23 8.83
C ALA A 206 2.33 -32.84 9.56
N ASP A 207 3.39 -33.64 9.39
CA ASP A 207 4.70 -33.39 10.02
C ASP A 207 5.30 -32.06 9.54
N LYS A 208 5.00 -31.70 8.29
CA LYS A 208 5.43 -30.43 7.70
C LYS A 208 4.43 -29.93 6.68
N VAL A 209 4.04 -28.67 6.79
CA VAL A 209 3.22 -27.96 5.82
C VAL A 209 4.11 -26.94 5.10
N VAL A 210 4.18 -27.03 3.78
CA VAL A 210 5.00 -26.16 2.94
C VAL A 210 4.09 -25.34 2.04
N ALA A 211 4.01 -24.03 2.28
CA ALA A 211 3.29 -23.10 1.42
C ALA A 211 4.19 -22.70 0.24
N ILE A 212 3.65 -22.74 -0.99
CA ILE A 212 4.40 -22.44 -2.21
C ILE A 212 3.63 -21.41 -3.01
N SER A 213 4.27 -20.30 -3.35
CA SER A 213 3.68 -19.23 -4.15
C SER A 213 4.78 -18.54 -4.97
N ARG A 214 4.41 -17.57 -5.79
CA ARG A 214 5.34 -16.85 -6.67
C ARG A 214 6.27 -15.91 -5.90
N LYS A 215 5.69 -14.93 -5.22
CA LYS A 215 6.41 -13.88 -4.49
C LYS A 215 6.43 -14.14 -2.98
N ALA A 216 7.38 -13.54 -2.28
CA ALA A 216 7.51 -13.59 -0.82
C ALA A 216 6.39 -12.85 -0.06
N SER A 217 5.54 -12.07 -0.74
CA SER A 217 4.52 -11.22 -0.10
C SER A 217 3.51 -11.96 0.78
N LYS A 218 3.28 -13.26 0.55
CA LYS A 218 2.38 -14.08 1.37
C LYS A 218 3.10 -14.96 2.39
N SER A 219 4.41 -14.77 2.59
CA SER A 219 5.22 -15.60 3.47
C SER A 219 4.77 -15.47 4.93
N ALA A 220 4.67 -14.24 5.44
CA ALA A 220 4.28 -13.97 6.82
C ALA A 220 2.90 -14.57 7.16
N ASP A 221 1.91 -14.34 6.30
CA ASP A 221 0.56 -14.90 6.49
C ASP A 221 0.54 -16.42 6.42
N SER A 222 1.28 -17.01 5.47
CA SER A 222 1.35 -18.48 5.35
C SER A 222 1.94 -19.13 6.59
N LEU A 223 3.00 -18.54 7.15
CA LEU A 223 3.63 -19.00 8.38
C LEU A 223 2.69 -18.81 9.59
N LYS A 224 2.00 -17.67 9.66
CA LYS A 224 1.00 -17.37 10.70
C LYS A 224 -0.19 -18.34 10.65
N MET A 225 -0.61 -18.77 9.46
CA MET A 225 -1.64 -19.80 9.26
C MET A 225 -1.19 -21.21 9.65
N GLY A 226 0.12 -21.43 9.85
CA GLY A 226 0.66 -22.71 10.31
C GLY A 226 1.49 -23.47 9.29
N ALA A 227 1.86 -22.86 8.16
CA ALA A 227 2.92 -23.40 7.31
C ALA A 227 4.26 -23.38 8.08
N ASP A 228 5.05 -24.43 7.94
CA ASP A 228 6.37 -24.54 8.56
C ASP A 228 7.48 -24.01 7.64
N ILE A 229 7.25 -24.01 6.32
CA ILE A 229 8.14 -23.44 5.29
C ILE A 229 7.28 -22.67 4.28
N TYR A 230 7.82 -21.56 3.79
CA TYR A 230 7.34 -20.87 2.61
C TYR A 230 8.38 -20.95 1.48
N ILE A 231 7.94 -21.20 0.25
CA ILE A 231 8.77 -21.19 -0.96
C ILE A 231 8.23 -20.11 -1.90
N ALA A 232 9.07 -19.13 -2.24
CA ALA A 232 8.77 -18.08 -3.21
C ALA A 232 9.43 -18.39 -4.56
N THR A 233 8.68 -18.95 -5.52
CA THR A 233 9.26 -19.51 -6.75
C THR A 233 9.90 -18.47 -7.68
N ASP A 234 9.48 -17.21 -7.61
CA ASP A 234 10.05 -16.11 -8.40
C ASP A 234 11.27 -15.48 -7.70
N ASP A 235 11.31 -15.54 -6.37
CA ASP A 235 12.33 -14.88 -5.54
C ASP A 235 13.48 -15.84 -5.14
N GLU A 236 13.25 -17.17 -5.17
CA GLU A 236 14.24 -18.21 -4.87
C GLU A 236 14.59 -19.01 -6.14
N PRO A 237 15.52 -18.58 -7.02
CA PRO A 237 15.73 -19.20 -8.33
C PRO A 237 16.15 -20.69 -8.30
N ASP A 238 16.70 -21.18 -7.18
CA ASP A 238 17.11 -22.57 -6.98
C ASP A 238 16.06 -23.43 -6.25
N TRP A 239 14.84 -22.92 -6.02
CA TRP A 239 13.80 -23.62 -5.25
C TRP A 239 13.56 -25.06 -5.72
N ALA A 240 13.51 -25.27 -7.04
CA ALA A 240 13.16 -26.56 -7.63
C ALA A 240 14.21 -27.64 -7.33
N THR A 241 15.49 -27.26 -7.27
CA THR A 241 16.59 -28.17 -6.94
C THR A 241 16.78 -28.29 -5.43
N LYS A 242 16.69 -27.17 -4.70
CA LYS A 242 16.81 -27.08 -3.23
C LYS A 242 15.78 -27.93 -2.50
N TYR A 243 14.53 -27.92 -2.97
CA TYR A 243 13.42 -28.66 -2.36
C TYR A 243 13.04 -29.93 -3.15
N ALA A 244 13.89 -30.39 -4.07
CA ALA A 244 13.62 -31.58 -4.86
C ALA A 244 13.36 -32.81 -3.97
N ARG A 245 12.33 -33.59 -4.32
CA ARG A 245 12.01 -34.86 -3.65
C ARG A 245 11.76 -34.74 -2.14
N SER A 246 11.23 -33.61 -1.69
CA SER A 246 11.02 -33.29 -0.28
C SER A 246 9.58 -33.46 0.21
N LEU A 247 8.60 -33.61 -0.69
CA LEU A 247 7.17 -33.61 -0.34
C LEU A 247 6.50 -34.95 -0.65
N ASP A 248 5.64 -35.41 0.24
CA ASP A 248 4.89 -36.67 0.10
C ASP A 248 3.52 -36.46 -0.55
N LEU A 249 2.97 -35.25 -0.40
CA LEU A 249 1.70 -34.84 -0.98
C LEU A 249 1.81 -33.37 -1.40
N ILE A 250 1.28 -33.03 -2.57
CA ILE A 250 1.10 -31.66 -3.02
C ILE A 250 -0.36 -31.48 -3.42
N VAL A 251 -1.01 -30.43 -2.90
CA VAL A 251 -2.31 -29.96 -3.41
C VAL A 251 -2.06 -28.67 -4.17
N CYS A 252 -2.36 -28.67 -5.47
CA CYS A 252 -2.13 -27.54 -6.36
C CYS A 252 -3.43 -26.82 -6.67
N THR A 253 -3.55 -25.58 -6.20
CA THR A 253 -4.75 -24.75 -6.32
C THR A 253 -4.62 -23.67 -7.40
N VAL A 254 -3.55 -23.68 -8.18
CA VAL A 254 -3.28 -22.68 -9.22
C VAL A 254 -4.12 -22.98 -10.46
N SER A 255 -4.82 -21.95 -10.95
CA SER A 255 -5.68 -21.97 -12.14
C SER A 255 -5.06 -21.24 -13.34
N SER A 256 -3.77 -21.52 -13.64
CA SER A 256 -3.12 -21.06 -14.88
C SER A 256 -2.28 -22.17 -15.50
N SER A 257 -2.36 -22.35 -16.82
CA SER A 257 -1.50 -23.30 -17.54
C SER A 257 -0.02 -22.94 -17.58
N LYS A 258 0.34 -21.69 -17.24
CA LYS A 258 1.73 -21.22 -17.21
C LYS A 258 2.53 -21.73 -16.02
N MET A 259 1.88 -22.41 -15.08
CA MET A 259 2.53 -22.90 -13.88
C MET A 259 3.61 -23.96 -14.21
N PRO A 260 4.77 -23.95 -13.51
CA PRO A 260 5.91 -24.84 -13.77
C PRO A 260 5.64 -26.26 -13.26
N MET A 261 4.71 -26.97 -13.91
CA MET A 261 4.22 -28.27 -13.46
C MET A 261 5.33 -29.32 -13.41
N THR A 262 6.30 -29.27 -14.34
CA THR A 262 7.43 -30.21 -14.33
C THR A 262 8.26 -30.08 -13.05
N GLU A 263 8.52 -28.86 -12.62
CA GLU A 263 9.27 -28.51 -11.43
C GLU A 263 8.48 -28.86 -10.16
N TYR A 264 7.18 -28.60 -10.13
CA TYR A 264 6.31 -29.02 -9.02
C TYR A 264 6.28 -30.54 -8.82
N VAL A 265 6.18 -31.32 -9.90
CA VAL A 265 6.32 -32.79 -9.82
C VAL A 265 7.74 -33.19 -9.36
N GLY A 266 8.75 -32.37 -9.67
CA GLY A 266 10.13 -32.52 -9.17
C GLY A 266 10.27 -32.45 -7.65
N LEU A 267 9.39 -31.71 -6.97
CA LEU A 267 9.37 -31.60 -5.51
C LEU A 267 8.92 -32.90 -4.82
N LEU A 268 8.21 -33.78 -5.53
CA LEU A 268 7.67 -34.99 -4.93
C LEU A 268 8.74 -36.04 -4.64
N ALA A 269 8.72 -36.52 -3.41
CA ALA A 269 9.42 -37.70 -2.95
C ALA A 269 8.93 -38.95 -3.69
N THR A 270 9.68 -40.05 -3.56
CA THR A 270 9.27 -41.35 -4.12
C THR A 270 7.92 -41.76 -3.53
N ASN A 271 6.99 -42.22 -4.39
CA ASN A 271 5.59 -42.50 -4.06
C ASN A 271 4.71 -41.28 -3.71
N GLY A 272 5.23 -40.05 -3.85
CA GLY A 272 4.47 -38.83 -3.59
C GLY A 272 3.36 -38.59 -4.62
N SER A 273 2.37 -37.78 -4.26
CA SER A 273 1.22 -37.47 -5.12
C SER A 273 1.04 -35.96 -5.29
N LEU A 274 0.86 -35.49 -6.53
CA LEU A 274 0.39 -34.14 -6.84
C LEU A 274 -1.09 -34.24 -7.18
N VAL A 275 -1.92 -33.50 -6.47
CA VAL A 275 -3.36 -33.40 -6.74
C VAL A 275 -3.67 -32.03 -7.29
N GLN A 276 -4.07 -31.98 -8.55
CA GLN A 276 -4.50 -30.75 -9.21
C GLN A 276 -5.98 -30.51 -8.88
N VAL A 277 -6.26 -29.37 -8.22
CA VAL A 277 -7.63 -28.90 -7.97
C VAL A 277 -7.93 -27.56 -8.63
N GLY A 278 -6.90 -26.76 -8.93
CA GLY A 278 -7.06 -25.58 -9.76
C GLY A 278 -7.46 -25.96 -11.19
N LEU A 279 -8.40 -25.23 -11.79
CA LEU A 279 -8.88 -25.49 -13.14
C LEU A 279 -8.59 -24.26 -14.03
N PRO A 280 -7.43 -24.24 -14.73
CA PRO A 280 -7.11 -23.16 -15.66
C PRO A 280 -8.14 -23.07 -16.80
N GLU A 281 -8.50 -21.83 -17.18
CA GLU A 281 -9.24 -21.56 -18.42
C GLU A 281 -8.32 -21.61 -19.65
N ASP A 282 -7.02 -21.41 -19.45
CA ASP A 282 -6.04 -21.26 -20.51
C ASP A 282 -5.22 -22.55 -20.73
N GLY A 283 -5.00 -22.92 -21.99
CA GLY A 283 -3.95 -23.84 -22.40
C GLY A 283 -4.06 -25.29 -21.89
N THR A 284 -2.91 -25.97 -21.84
CA THR A 284 -2.78 -27.37 -21.41
C THR A 284 -1.65 -27.48 -20.39
N LEU A 285 -1.79 -28.40 -19.43
CA LEU A 285 -0.77 -28.66 -18.42
C LEU A 285 0.18 -29.76 -18.91
N PHE A 286 1.48 -29.50 -18.87
CA PHE A 286 2.51 -30.46 -19.27
C PHE A 286 3.45 -30.79 -18.11
N ALA A 287 3.63 -32.09 -17.85
CA ALA A 287 4.62 -32.60 -16.91
C ALA A 287 5.59 -33.54 -17.62
N ASN A 288 6.90 -33.40 -17.35
CA ASN A 288 7.90 -34.30 -17.90
C ASN A 288 7.78 -35.71 -17.29
N VAL A 289 7.56 -36.73 -18.11
CA VAL A 289 7.43 -38.15 -17.70
C VAL A 289 8.64 -38.65 -16.90
N ARG A 290 9.83 -38.07 -17.10
CA ARG A 290 11.04 -38.41 -16.35
C ARG A 290 10.89 -38.15 -14.85
N ASN A 291 10.04 -37.19 -14.46
CA ASN A 291 9.76 -36.94 -13.05
C ASN A 291 8.81 -37.97 -12.43
N LEU A 292 8.08 -38.73 -13.25
CA LEU A 292 7.13 -39.75 -12.80
C LEU A 292 7.75 -41.12 -12.53
N ILE A 293 8.94 -41.42 -13.07
CA ILE A 293 9.61 -42.74 -12.96
C ILE A 293 9.91 -43.18 -11.52
N ARG A 294 9.70 -42.29 -10.53
CA ARG A 294 9.85 -42.54 -9.09
C ARG A 294 8.55 -42.98 -8.42
N ARG A 295 7.62 -43.57 -9.18
CA ARG A 295 6.26 -43.94 -8.73
C ARG A 295 5.47 -42.73 -8.18
N VAL A 296 5.75 -41.55 -8.73
CA VAL A 296 5.01 -40.34 -8.40
C VAL A 296 3.66 -40.37 -9.13
N LYS A 297 2.62 -39.85 -8.48
CA LYS A 297 1.27 -39.74 -9.04
C LYS A 297 0.96 -38.29 -9.36
N VAL A 298 0.28 -38.08 -10.48
CA VAL A 298 -0.41 -36.83 -10.79
C VAL A 298 -1.88 -37.19 -10.95
N GLU A 299 -2.72 -36.62 -10.12
CA GLU A 299 -4.14 -36.91 -10.04
C GLU A 299 -4.94 -35.62 -9.90
N SER A 300 -6.27 -35.74 -9.93
CA SER A 300 -7.18 -34.63 -9.74
C SER A 300 -8.19 -34.94 -8.64
N SER A 301 -8.82 -33.88 -8.13
CA SER A 301 -9.98 -33.99 -7.25
C SER A 301 -11.00 -32.92 -7.63
N PHE A 302 -12.28 -33.26 -7.54
CA PHE A 302 -13.38 -32.37 -7.86
C PHE A 302 -14.31 -32.23 -6.65
N ILE A 303 -14.37 -31.01 -6.09
CA ILE A 303 -15.19 -30.63 -4.91
C ILE A 303 -15.12 -31.68 -3.78
N GLY A 304 -16.23 -32.00 -3.13
CA GLY A 304 -16.39 -33.19 -2.29
C GLY A 304 -17.85 -33.58 -2.15
N SER A 305 -18.09 -34.82 -1.73
CA SER A 305 -19.44 -35.36 -1.49
C SER A 305 -20.11 -34.72 -0.27
N PRO A 306 -21.46 -34.77 -0.17
CA PRO A 306 -22.19 -34.47 1.06
C PRO A 306 -21.64 -35.16 2.31
N ARG A 307 -21.12 -36.40 2.17
CA ARG A 307 -20.45 -37.12 3.26
C ARG A 307 -19.15 -36.41 3.68
N GLU A 308 -18.29 -36.07 2.72
CA GLU A 308 -17.01 -35.42 3.01
C GLU A 308 -17.19 -34.03 3.62
N ILE A 309 -18.23 -33.29 3.25
CA ILE A 309 -18.54 -32.00 3.89
C ILE A 309 -18.84 -32.19 5.39
N ARG A 310 -19.61 -33.22 5.76
CA ARG A 310 -19.91 -33.52 7.18
C ARG A 310 -18.65 -33.87 7.95
N GLU A 311 -17.81 -34.75 7.41
CA GLU A 311 -16.54 -35.15 8.04
C GLU A 311 -15.56 -33.97 8.15
N MET A 312 -15.53 -33.07 7.15
CA MET A 312 -14.74 -31.84 7.22
C MET A 312 -15.22 -30.95 8.37
N PHE A 313 -16.54 -30.77 8.52
CA PHE A 313 -17.09 -29.99 9.63
C PHE A 313 -16.81 -30.64 10.99
N GLU A 314 -16.78 -31.97 11.08
CA GLU A 314 -16.33 -32.66 12.30
C GLU A 314 -14.88 -32.31 12.64
N LEU A 315 -13.97 -32.34 11.67
CA LEU A 315 -12.56 -31.92 11.86
C LEU A 315 -12.47 -30.46 12.30
N VAL A 316 -13.21 -29.56 11.63
CA VAL A 316 -13.22 -28.12 11.94
C VAL A 316 -13.69 -27.88 13.36
N ALA A 317 -14.79 -28.52 13.77
CA ALA A 317 -15.33 -28.39 15.12
C ALA A 317 -14.39 -28.99 16.18
N GLU A 318 -13.78 -30.15 15.91
CA GLU A 318 -12.85 -30.81 16.83
C GLU A 318 -11.56 -30.02 17.04
N LYS A 319 -10.99 -29.48 15.95
CA LYS A 319 -9.69 -28.80 15.97
C LYS A 319 -9.79 -27.27 16.12
N GLY A 320 -11.00 -26.72 16.08
CA GLY A 320 -11.23 -25.27 16.13
C GLY A 320 -10.59 -24.53 14.95
N VAL A 321 -10.65 -25.10 13.75
CA VAL A 321 -10.05 -24.49 12.54
C VAL A 321 -10.84 -23.26 12.14
N LYS A 322 -10.16 -22.11 12.07
CA LYS A 322 -10.78 -20.83 11.68
C LYS A 322 -10.27 -20.37 10.31
N PRO A 323 -11.16 -20.19 9.32
CA PRO A 323 -10.79 -19.59 8.06
C PRO A 323 -10.49 -18.11 8.24
N TRP A 324 -9.71 -17.55 7.32
CA TRP A 324 -9.49 -16.11 7.25
C TRP A 324 -10.52 -15.55 6.29
N ILE A 325 -11.47 -14.79 6.84
CA ILE A 325 -12.64 -14.29 6.11
C ILE A 325 -12.76 -12.78 6.28
N GLU A 326 -13.32 -12.14 5.26
CA GLU A 326 -13.82 -10.78 5.29
C GLU A 326 -15.32 -10.85 5.02
N GLU A 327 -16.12 -10.27 5.90
CA GLU A 327 -17.56 -10.22 5.72
C GLU A 327 -17.94 -8.96 4.95
N ILE A 328 -18.62 -9.14 3.83
CA ILE A 328 -19.08 -8.06 2.96
C ILE A 328 -20.61 -8.12 2.89
N SER A 329 -21.25 -6.96 2.94
CA SER A 329 -22.69 -6.85 2.78
C SER A 329 -23.12 -7.35 1.40
N MET A 330 -24.21 -8.13 1.33
CA MET A 330 -24.75 -8.64 0.06
C MET A 330 -25.09 -7.50 -0.93
N LYS A 331 -25.35 -6.28 -0.45
CA LYS A 331 -25.58 -5.12 -1.34
C LYS A 331 -24.35 -4.77 -2.18
N ASP A 332 -23.16 -5.12 -1.69
CA ASP A 332 -21.87 -4.79 -2.27
C ASP A 332 -21.26 -6.00 -3.02
N ALA A 333 -22.08 -7.00 -3.34
CA ALA A 333 -21.65 -8.21 -4.03
C ALA A 333 -20.96 -7.94 -5.39
N ASN A 334 -21.37 -6.88 -6.11
CA ASN A 334 -20.70 -6.46 -7.34
C ASN A 334 -19.26 -6.00 -7.08
N THR A 335 -19.05 -5.21 -6.01
CA THR A 335 -17.72 -4.76 -5.60
C THR A 335 -16.86 -5.95 -5.18
N ALA A 336 -17.40 -6.86 -4.35
CA ALA A 336 -16.69 -8.05 -3.90
C ALA A 336 -16.18 -8.94 -5.06
N ILE A 337 -16.97 -9.06 -6.15
CA ILE A 337 -16.57 -9.80 -7.35
C ILE A 337 -15.36 -9.12 -8.04
N VAL A 338 -15.39 -7.80 -8.17
CA VAL A 338 -14.30 -7.03 -8.79
C VAL A 338 -13.02 -7.09 -7.93
N ASP A 339 -13.15 -6.93 -6.62
CA ASP A 339 -12.00 -6.97 -5.68
C ASP A 339 -11.37 -8.36 -5.63
N MET A 340 -12.21 -9.40 -5.63
CA MET A 340 -11.72 -10.78 -5.75
C MET A 340 -10.91 -10.99 -7.03
N HIS A 341 -11.36 -10.41 -8.15
CA HIS A 341 -10.62 -10.52 -9.39
C HIS A 341 -9.26 -9.82 -9.35
N ALA A 342 -9.20 -8.63 -8.74
CA ALA A 342 -7.97 -7.88 -8.55
C ALA A 342 -7.01 -8.56 -7.55
N GLY A 343 -7.51 -9.50 -6.75
CA GLY A 343 -6.77 -10.13 -5.65
C GLY A 343 -6.63 -9.22 -4.43
N ALA A 344 -7.55 -8.26 -4.27
CA ALA A 344 -7.56 -7.20 -3.25
C ALA A 344 -8.39 -7.54 -2.00
N THR A 345 -8.85 -8.79 -1.85
CA THR A 345 -9.60 -9.23 -0.66
C THR A 345 -8.76 -9.00 0.61
N GLY A 346 -9.23 -8.16 1.52
CA GLY A 346 -8.49 -7.64 2.68
C GLY A 346 -8.40 -6.12 2.78
N VAL A 347 -8.69 -5.36 1.72
CA VAL A 347 -8.88 -3.89 1.74
C VAL A 347 -9.93 -3.50 0.69
N SER A 348 -11.17 -3.31 1.13
CA SER A 348 -12.29 -2.86 0.29
C SER A 348 -12.45 -1.31 0.36
N PRO A 349 -12.92 -0.62 -0.69
CA PRO A 349 -13.23 0.82 -0.66
C PRO A 349 -14.35 1.17 0.34
N GLY A 350 -14.24 2.31 1.04
CA GLY A 350 -15.28 2.83 1.95
C GLY A 350 -15.20 2.36 3.40
N VAL A 351 -14.02 1.95 3.87
CA VAL A 351 -13.80 1.63 5.28
C VAL A 351 -13.80 2.92 6.11
N VAL A 352 -14.82 3.09 6.94
CA VAL A 352 -14.89 4.13 7.98
C VAL A 352 -14.45 3.52 9.31
N GLY A 353 -13.40 4.07 9.93
CA GLY A 353 -13.03 3.77 11.32
C GLY A 353 -12.25 2.47 11.58
N TRP A 354 -11.27 2.12 10.74
CA TRP A 354 -10.36 1.00 11.02
C TRP A 354 -9.24 1.40 11.99
N THR A 355 -9.01 0.57 13.00
CA THR A 355 -7.89 0.63 13.96
C THR A 355 -7.17 -0.72 13.91
N GLY A 356 -5.86 -0.73 13.64
CA GLY A 356 -5.10 -1.97 13.56
C GLY A 356 -3.63 -1.81 13.91
N GLU A 357 -3.16 -2.66 14.82
CA GLU A 357 -1.76 -2.86 15.18
C GLU A 357 -1.26 -4.14 14.47
N THR A 358 -0.39 -4.05 13.45
CA THR A 358 0.57 -5.10 12.95
C THR A 358 1.18 -4.77 11.56
N PRO A 359 2.30 -5.41 11.11
CA PRO A 359 3.29 -4.75 10.27
C PRO A 359 3.16 -5.02 8.75
N VAL A 360 3.15 -3.94 7.98
CA VAL A 360 4.04 -3.48 6.89
C VAL A 360 3.17 -2.65 5.93
N GLY A 361 3.26 -1.31 6.05
CA GLY A 361 2.86 -0.29 5.06
C GLY A 361 1.46 -0.38 4.46
N TRP A 362 0.62 0.62 4.72
CA TRP A 362 -0.57 0.84 3.89
C TRP A 362 -0.14 1.21 2.47
N THR A 363 -0.32 0.28 1.52
CA THR A 363 -0.03 0.50 0.10
C THR A 363 -1.32 0.53 -0.71
N GLY A 364 -1.61 1.62 -1.41
CA GLY A 364 -2.75 1.71 -2.33
C GLY A 364 -4.08 2.04 -1.65
N VAL A 365 -4.09 3.05 -0.77
CA VAL A 365 -5.33 3.54 -0.14
C VAL A 365 -6.28 4.04 -1.21
N SER A 366 -7.50 3.52 -1.22
CA SER A 366 -8.51 3.79 -2.25
C SER A 366 -9.30 5.08 -1.96
N PRO A 367 -9.91 5.70 -2.98
CA PRO A 367 -10.77 6.88 -2.81
C PRO A 367 -11.90 6.68 -1.80
N GLY A 368 -12.20 7.70 -0.99
CA GLY A 368 -13.31 7.69 -0.03
C GLY A 368 -13.01 7.04 1.32
N THR A 369 -11.74 6.99 1.72
CA THR A 369 -11.34 6.45 3.04
C THR A 369 -11.46 7.57 4.10
N GLU A 370 -12.12 7.32 5.23
CA GLU A 370 -12.35 8.32 6.29
C GLU A 370 -11.95 7.80 7.69
N GLY A 371 -11.29 8.64 8.49
CA GLY A 371 -11.10 8.41 9.93
C GLY A 371 -10.19 7.24 10.29
N CYS A 372 -9.10 7.06 9.54
CA CYS A 372 -8.18 5.94 9.70
C CYS A 372 -7.00 6.25 10.63
N THR A 373 -6.68 5.32 11.55
CA THR A 373 -5.56 5.48 12.51
C THR A 373 -4.68 4.24 12.48
N GLY A 374 -3.36 4.40 12.46
CA GLY A 374 -2.45 3.25 12.38
C GLY A 374 -1.01 3.52 12.82
N GLU A 375 -0.42 2.51 13.45
CA GLU A 375 0.98 2.47 13.92
C GLU A 375 1.76 1.43 13.10
N THR A 376 2.34 1.82 11.95
CA THR A 376 3.11 0.91 11.07
C THR A 376 4.59 1.27 10.96
N PRO A 377 5.52 0.31 10.70
CA PRO A 377 6.96 0.61 10.61
C PRO A 377 7.40 1.41 9.37
N VAL A 378 6.60 1.33 8.30
CA VAL A 378 6.69 2.12 7.06
C VAL A 378 5.31 2.73 6.88
N GLY A 379 5.21 4.04 6.72
CA GLY A 379 3.96 4.80 6.68
C GLY A 379 3.11 4.55 5.44
N TRP A 380 2.21 5.49 5.17
CA TRP A 380 1.21 5.43 4.12
C TRP A 380 1.81 5.69 2.73
N THR A 381 1.49 4.83 1.76
CA THR A 381 2.04 4.91 0.40
C THR A 381 0.95 4.78 -0.67
N GLY A 382 0.95 5.68 -1.66
CA GLY A 382 -0.01 5.68 -2.77
C GLY A 382 -1.44 6.00 -2.32
N VAL A 383 -1.62 7.16 -1.70
CA VAL A 383 -2.91 7.63 -1.20
C VAL A 383 -3.72 8.21 -2.36
N SER A 384 -4.95 7.73 -2.55
CA SER A 384 -5.83 8.15 -3.65
C SER A 384 -6.74 9.35 -3.26
N PRO A 385 -7.27 10.09 -4.24
CA PRO A 385 -8.16 11.24 -4.02
C PRO A 385 -9.38 10.94 -3.15
N GLY A 386 -9.81 11.90 -2.33
CA GLY A 386 -11.00 11.80 -1.47
C GLY A 386 -10.77 11.00 -0.18
N THR A 387 -9.54 11.03 0.36
CA THR A 387 -9.24 10.46 1.68
C THR A 387 -9.22 11.59 2.71
N GLU A 388 -9.91 11.41 3.84
CA GLU A 388 -10.08 12.47 4.86
C GLU A 388 -9.77 11.98 6.29
N GLY A 389 -9.12 12.84 7.09
CA GLY A 389 -9.12 12.70 8.55
C GLY A 389 -8.31 11.53 9.12
N CYS A 390 -7.17 11.17 8.53
CA CYS A 390 -6.35 10.07 9.03
C CYS A 390 -5.10 10.53 9.80
N THR A 391 -4.69 9.70 10.77
CA THR A 391 -3.60 9.98 11.72
C THR A 391 -2.60 8.82 11.74
N GLY A 392 -1.30 9.11 11.85
CA GLY A 392 -0.28 8.06 11.91
C GLY A 392 0.99 8.44 12.67
N GLU A 393 1.47 7.52 13.51
CA GLU A 393 2.70 7.62 14.31
C GLU A 393 3.70 6.58 13.79
N THR A 394 4.69 6.96 12.96
CA THR A 394 5.56 5.99 12.25
C THR A 394 7.00 6.48 12.02
N PRO A 395 8.01 5.58 11.87
CA PRO A 395 9.40 5.95 11.56
C PRO A 395 9.66 6.59 10.18
N VAL A 396 8.84 6.27 9.17
CA VAL A 396 8.94 6.78 7.78
C VAL A 396 7.53 7.18 7.35
N GLY A 397 7.31 8.46 7.06
CA GLY A 397 6.00 9.07 6.85
C GLY A 397 5.34 8.84 5.49
N TRP A 398 4.53 9.81 5.06
CA TRP A 398 3.63 9.73 3.90
C TRP A 398 4.37 9.83 2.55
N THR A 399 4.04 8.96 1.59
CA THR A 399 4.64 8.97 0.24
C THR A 399 3.59 8.85 -0.87
N GLY A 400 3.67 9.72 -1.88
CA GLY A 400 2.84 9.64 -3.09
C GLY A 400 1.36 9.96 -2.81
N VAL A 401 1.12 11.17 -2.32
CA VAL A 401 -0.22 11.68 -1.97
C VAL A 401 -0.86 12.30 -3.20
N SER A 402 -2.07 11.87 -3.54
CA SER A 402 -2.82 12.32 -4.72
C SER A 402 -3.73 13.52 -4.42
N PRO A 403 -4.17 14.29 -5.42
CA PRO A 403 -5.05 15.44 -5.25
C PRO A 403 -6.36 15.15 -4.51
N GLY A 404 -6.84 16.10 -3.69
CA GLY A 404 -8.13 16.04 -2.99
C GLY A 404 -8.08 15.26 -1.68
N THR A 405 -7.07 15.51 -0.85
CA THR A 405 -6.85 14.86 0.45
C THR A 405 -6.74 15.89 1.56
N ASP A 406 -7.55 15.77 2.63
CA ASP A 406 -7.74 16.86 3.63
C ASP A 406 -7.62 16.39 5.11
N GLY A 407 -7.01 17.24 5.96
CA GLY A 407 -7.04 17.16 7.43
C GLY A 407 -6.23 16.03 8.07
N TRP A 408 -4.89 16.15 8.10
CA TRP A 408 -3.99 15.05 8.50
C TRP A 408 -2.98 15.47 9.59
N THR A 409 -2.63 14.52 10.47
CA THR A 409 -1.65 14.75 11.56
C THR A 409 -0.70 13.55 11.69
N GLY A 410 0.61 13.79 11.84
CA GLY A 410 1.57 12.72 12.09
C GLY A 410 2.89 13.14 12.74
N GLU A 411 3.39 12.29 13.63
CA GLU A 411 4.66 12.43 14.34
C GLU A 411 5.66 11.42 13.74
N THR A 412 6.60 11.86 12.88
CA THR A 412 7.46 10.92 12.11
C THR A 412 8.94 11.37 11.95
N PRO A 413 9.94 10.47 12.10
CA PRO A 413 11.36 10.74 11.85
C PRO A 413 11.75 11.19 10.42
N VAL A 414 11.05 10.71 9.38
CA VAL A 414 11.26 11.07 7.96
C VAL A 414 9.91 11.47 7.37
N GLY A 415 9.77 12.73 6.93
CA GLY A 415 8.49 13.36 6.59
C GLY A 415 7.91 13.04 5.21
N TRP A 416 7.05 13.94 4.73
CA TRP A 416 6.23 13.80 3.52
C TRP A 416 7.04 13.87 2.22
N THR A 417 6.72 12.98 1.27
CA THR A 417 7.45 12.83 -0.01
C THR A 417 6.48 12.73 -1.20
N GLY A 418 6.62 13.60 -2.19
CA GLY A 418 5.84 13.55 -3.43
C GLY A 418 4.36 13.90 -3.23
N VAL A 419 4.10 15.13 -2.80
CA VAL A 419 2.74 15.67 -2.54
C VAL A 419 2.20 16.31 -3.82
N SER A 420 0.99 15.92 -4.23
CA SER A 420 0.33 16.39 -5.45
C SER A 420 -0.59 17.60 -5.19
N PRO A 421 -0.95 18.37 -6.24
CA PRO A 421 -1.83 19.55 -6.13
C PRO A 421 -3.17 19.26 -5.45
N GLY A 422 -3.69 20.19 -4.63
CA GLY A 422 -5.00 20.08 -3.98
C GLY A 422 -4.98 19.29 -2.67
N THR A 423 -3.94 19.47 -1.86
CA THR A 423 -3.82 18.90 -0.50
C THR A 423 -3.97 20.05 0.51
N GLU A 424 -4.85 19.91 1.52
CA GLU A 424 -5.14 20.96 2.52
C GLU A 424 -4.97 20.48 3.98
N GLY A 425 -4.51 21.39 4.86
CA GLY A 425 -4.60 21.22 6.32
C GLY A 425 -3.72 20.10 6.90
N CYS A 426 -2.44 20.10 6.58
CA CYS A 426 -1.50 19.06 6.98
C CYS A 426 -0.53 19.49 8.10
N THR A 427 -0.41 18.71 9.17
CA THR A 427 0.41 19.04 10.36
C THR A 427 1.38 17.92 10.74
N GLY A 428 2.64 18.23 11.08
CA GLY A 428 3.55 17.21 11.63
C GLY A 428 4.88 17.68 12.25
N GLU A 429 5.43 16.86 13.15
CA GLU A 429 6.70 17.06 13.85
C GLU A 429 7.76 16.08 13.27
N THR A 430 8.81 16.57 12.57
CA THR A 430 9.71 15.67 11.79
C THR A 430 11.21 16.09 11.71
N PRO A 431 12.19 15.19 12.01
CA PRO A 431 13.64 15.37 11.83
C PRO A 431 14.17 15.67 10.41
N VAL A 432 13.59 15.06 9.35
CA VAL A 432 13.94 15.28 7.92
C VAL A 432 12.66 15.69 7.18
N GLY A 433 12.63 16.93 6.69
CA GLY A 433 11.42 17.63 6.27
C GLY A 433 10.81 17.23 4.92
N TRP A 434 9.88 18.06 4.43
CA TRP A 434 9.07 17.82 3.23
C TRP A 434 9.89 17.92 1.95
N THR A 435 9.63 17.00 1.01
CA THR A 435 10.34 16.94 -0.28
C THR A 435 9.39 16.75 -1.46
N GLY A 436 9.55 17.58 -2.50
CA GLY A 436 8.80 17.45 -3.76
C GLY A 436 7.31 17.81 -3.63
N VAL A 437 7.03 19.05 -3.24
CA VAL A 437 5.66 19.58 -3.09
C VAL A 437 5.22 20.26 -4.41
N SER A 438 4.03 19.89 -4.88
CA SER A 438 3.46 20.39 -6.13
C SER A 438 2.56 21.62 -5.92
N PRO A 439 2.32 22.45 -6.97
CA PRO A 439 1.46 23.66 -6.91
C PRO A 439 0.06 23.41 -6.32
N GLY A 440 -0.49 24.34 -5.53
CA GLY A 440 -1.86 24.26 -5.00
C GLY A 440 -2.01 23.45 -3.71
N THR A 441 -1.02 23.53 -2.82
CA THR A 441 -1.06 22.96 -1.45
C THR A 441 -1.21 24.11 -0.45
N GLU A 442 -2.17 24.04 0.48
CA GLU A 442 -2.53 25.17 1.38
C GLU A 442 -2.52 24.77 2.88
N GLY A 443 -2.08 25.70 3.74
CA GLY A 443 -2.34 25.68 5.19
C GLY A 443 -1.62 24.58 5.99
N CYS A 444 -0.37 24.28 5.66
CA CYS A 444 0.39 23.21 6.30
C CYS A 444 1.43 23.72 7.31
N THR A 445 1.60 23.00 8.42
CA THR A 445 2.41 23.39 9.59
C THR A 445 3.37 22.29 10.03
N GLY A 446 4.59 22.64 10.47
CA GLY A 446 5.48 21.62 11.04
C GLY A 446 6.82 22.06 11.62
N GLU A 447 7.40 21.19 12.45
CA GLU A 447 8.68 21.39 13.16
C GLU A 447 9.78 20.54 12.50
N THR A 448 10.89 21.15 12.02
CA THR A 448 11.93 20.43 11.24
C THR A 448 13.39 20.84 11.53
N PRO A 449 14.29 19.91 11.95
CA PRO A 449 15.74 20.09 12.04
C PRO A 449 16.51 20.09 10.69
N VAL A 450 15.98 19.51 9.60
CA VAL A 450 16.58 19.51 8.24
C VAL A 450 15.52 19.75 7.15
N GLY A 451 15.44 21.01 6.71
CA GLY A 451 15.04 21.56 5.40
C GLY A 451 13.75 21.16 4.67
N TRP A 452 13.07 22.16 4.12
CA TRP A 452 12.08 22.09 3.03
C TRP A 452 12.80 22.18 1.67
N THR A 453 12.57 21.22 0.77
CA THR A 453 13.25 21.20 -0.55
C THR A 453 12.29 21.06 -1.73
N GLY A 454 12.42 21.95 -2.71
CA GLY A 454 11.66 21.90 -3.97
C GLY A 454 10.20 22.36 -3.84
N VAL A 455 9.99 23.60 -3.37
CA VAL A 455 8.67 24.25 -3.31
C VAL A 455 8.33 24.83 -4.69
N SER A 456 7.19 24.40 -5.25
CA SER A 456 6.71 24.81 -6.56
C SER A 456 5.76 26.03 -6.48
N PRO A 457 5.55 26.81 -7.57
CA PRO A 457 4.71 28.01 -7.57
C PRO A 457 3.26 27.78 -7.09
N GLY A 458 2.67 28.75 -6.36
CA GLY A 458 1.27 28.73 -5.93
C GLY A 458 1.02 27.97 -4.61
N THR A 459 1.77 28.34 -3.56
CA THR A 459 1.69 27.74 -2.22
C THR A 459 1.60 28.84 -1.15
N ASP A 460 0.57 28.80 -0.29
CA ASP A 460 0.23 29.87 0.67
C ASP A 460 0.17 29.38 2.14
N GLY A 461 0.64 30.22 3.08
CA GLY A 461 0.32 30.14 4.52
C GLY A 461 1.06 29.08 5.37
N TRP A 462 2.40 29.09 5.38
CA TRP A 462 3.21 28.07 6.07
C TRP A 462 4.00 28.62 7.28
N THR A 463 4.04 27.85 8.38
CA THR A 463 4.76 28.17 9.63
C THR A 463 5.63 27.02 10.13
N GLY A 464 6.84 27.30 10.66
CA GLY A 464 7.71 26.27 11.27
C GLY A 464 8.85 26.80 12.15
N GLU A 465 9.35 25.99 13.08
CA GLU A 465 10.18 26.45 14.22
C GLU A 465 11.71 26.56 13.94
N THR A 466 12.37 25.58 13.31
CA THR A 466 13.88 25.51 13.26
C THR A 466 14.50 25.01 11.93
N PRO A 467 14.12 25.51 10.73
CA PRO A 467 14.54 24.87 9.47
C PRO A 467 16.02 25.10 9.13
N VAL A 468 16.80 24.01 8.97
CA VAL A 468 18.13 24.07 8.32
C VAL A 468 17.95 23.96 6.80
N GLY A 469 18.16 25.07 6.06
CA GLY A 469 18.28 25.09 4.59
C GLY A 469 16.98 25.10 3.80
N TRP A 470 16.31 26.24 3.70
CA TRP A 470 15.34 26.48 2.61
C TRP A 470 16.11 26.57 1.29
N THR A 471 15.85 25.64 0.36
CA THR A 471 16.52 25.60 -0.94
C THR A 471 15.53 25.52 -2.09
N GLY A 472 15.62 26.47 -3.02
CA GLY A 472 14.82 26.50 -4.26
C GLY A 472 13.38 26.98 -4.06
N VAL A 473 13.20 28.17 -3.50
CA VAL A 473 11.90 28.84 -3.39
C VAL A 473 11.54 29.42 -4.75
N SER A 474 10.42 28.98 -5.33
CA SER A 474 9.96 29.34 -6.67
C SER A 474 9.05 30.60 -6.64
N PRO A 475 8.87 31.29 -7.79
CA PRO A 475 7.98 32.46 -7.89
C PRO A 475 6.56 32.22 -7.40
N GLY A 476 5.94 33.18 -6.72
CA GLY A 476 4.55 33.13 -6.25
C GLY A 476 4.36 32.37 -4.93
N THR A 477 5.27 32.58 -3.98
CA THR A 477 5.16 32.07 -2.60
C THR A 477 4.89 33.25 -1.67
N GLU A 478 3.83 33.17 -0.83
CA GLU A 478 3.43 34.24 0.11
C GLU A 478 3.42 33.76 1.58
N GLY A 479 3.92 34.60 2.50
CA GLY A 479 3.65 34.48 3.94
C GLY A 479 4.36 33.34 4.69
N CYS A 480 5.65 33.09 4.40
CA CYS A 480 6.44 32.09 5.15
C CYS A 480 7.03 32.67 6.45
N THR A 481 6.85 31.99 7.57
CA THR A 481 7.32 32.45 8.91
C THR A 481 8.15 31.35 9.59
N GLY A 482 9.30 31.68 10.22
CA GLY A 482 9.98 30.71 11.09
C GLY A 482 11.01 31.25 12.08
N GLU A 483 11.24 30.54 13.19
CA GLU A 483 11.93 31.09 14.37
C GLU A 483 13.47 31.13 14.20
N THR A 484 14.14 30.05 13.75
CA THR A 484 15.62 30.01 13.68
C THR A 484 16.23 29.36 12.41
N PRO A 485 16.06 29.96 11.22
CA PRO A 485 16.52 29.33 9.97
C PRO A 485 18.06 29.35 9.79
N VAL A 486 18.66 28.18 9.51
CA VAL A 486 20.07 28.08 9.10
C VAL A 486 20.16 28.15 7.58
N GLY A 487 20.20 29.37 7.02
CA GLY A 487 20.50 29.62 5.61
C GLY A 487 19.29 29.55 4.67
N TRP A 488 18.96 30.67 4.04
CA TRP A 488 18.06 30.72 2.88
C TRP A 488 18.89 30.77 1.59
N THR A 489 18.62 29.85 0.65
CA THR A 489 19.42 29.72 -0.57
C THR A 489 18.55 29.62 -1.83
N GLY A 490 18.77 30.53 -2.79
CA GLY A 490 18.13 30.48 -4.12
C GLY A 490 16.64 30.86 -4.10
N VAL A 491 16.36 32.11 -3.72
CA VAL A 491 15.00 32.68 -3.72
C VAL A 491 14.72 33.30 -5.08
N SER A 492 13.60 32.91 -5.69
CA SER A 492 13.20 33.35 -7.04
C SER A 492 12.33 34.62 -7.02
N PRO A 493 12.24 35.37 -8.14
CA PRO A 493 11.42 36.59 -8.25
C PRO A 493 9.94 36.37 -7.87
N GLY A 494 9.30 37.34 -7.20
CA GLY A 494 7.87 37.27 -6.84
C GLY A 494 7.57 36.47 -5.56
N THR A 495 8.47 36.55 -4.58
CA THR A 495 8.27 36.01 -3.21
C THR A 495 8.01 37.18 -2.26
N GLU A 496 6.94 37.14 -1.47
CA GLU A 496 6.51 38.24 -0.59
C GLU A 496 6.40 37.83 0.89
N GLY A 497 6.83 38.72 1.81
CA GLY A 497 6.45 38.65 3.23
C GLY A 497 7.10 37.55 4.08
N CYS A 498 8.32 37.13 3.76
CA CYS A 498 9.03 36.10 4.53
C CYS A 498 9.75 36.71 5.77
N THR A 499 9.60 36.08 6.95
CA THR A 499 10.14 36.59 8.23
C THR A 499 10.84 35.50 9.05
N GLY A 500 11.84 35.87 9.86
CA GLY A 500 12.36 34.94 10.88
C GLY A 500 13.25 35.56 11.96
N GLU A 501 13.25 34.94 13.15
CA GLU A 501 13.80 35.57 14.37
C GLU A 501 15.35 35.59 14.37
N THR A 502 16.06 34.48 14.12
CA THR A 502 17.56 34.48 14.12
C THR A 502 18.21 33.74 12.92
N PRO A 503 18.25 34.31 11.71
CA PRO A 503 18.82 33.64 10.54
C PRO A 503 20.37 33.57 10.52
N VAL A 504 20.95 32.41 10.18
CA VAL A 504 22.43 32.28 10.01
C VAL A 504 22.94 32.85 8.67
N GLY A 505 22.05 33.24 7.74
CA GLY A 505 22.44 34.02 6.55
C GLY A 505 21.50 33.90 5.36
N TRP A 506 21.62 34.87 4.45
CA TRP A 506 20.83 35.00 3.22
C TRP A 506 21.73 34.90 1.99
N THR A 507 21.46 33.97 1.06
CA THR A 507 22.30 33.75 -0.13
C THR A 507 21.49 33.69 -1.43
N GLY A 508 21.82 34.54 -2.40
CA GLY A 508 21.26 34.50 -3.76
C GLY A 508 19.82 35.02 -3.83
N VAL A 509 19.65 36.31 -3.51
CA VAL A 509 18.36 37.02 -3.57
C VAL A 509 18.15 37.56 -4.98
N SER A 510 17.03 37.22 -5.62
CA SER A 510 16.71 37.58 -7.01
C SER A 510 15.86 38.87 -7.11
N PRO A 511 15.84 39.56 -8.27
CA PRO A 511 15.06 40.79 -8.49
C PRO A 511 13.55 40.64 -8.21
N GLY A 512 12.90 41.67 -7.65
CA GLY A 512 11.45 41.71 -7.42
C GLY A 512 11.01 40.96 -6.16
N THR A 513 11.68 41.24 -5.03
CA THR A 513 11.40 40.65 -3.72
C THR A 513 11.29 41.75 -2.65
N ASP A 514 10.20 41.74 -1.85
CA ASP A 514 9.84 42.82 -0.92
C ASP A 514 9.63 42.32 0.52
N GLY A 515 10.07 43.12 1.52
CA GLY A 515 9.60 43.04 2.92
C GLY A 515 10.24 41.97 3.83
N TRP A 516 11.57 41.86 3.87
CA TRP A 516 12.27 40.83 4.64
C TRP A 516 12.90 41.39 5.94
N THR A 517 12.60 40.74 7.07
CA THR A 517 13.05 41.15 8.42
C THR A 517 13.66 39.97 9.19
N GLY A 518 14.72 40.21 9.98
CA GLY A 518 15.19 39.25 10.97
C GLY A 518 16.10 39.86 12.04
N GLU A 519 16.04 39.35 13.27
CA GLU A 519 16.62 40.03 14.44
C GLU A 519 18.16 39.99 14.39
N THR A 520 18.82 38.85 14.06
CA THR A 520 20.30 38.76 14.06
C THR A 520 20.91 37.97 12.88
N PRO A 521 20.93 38.51 11.64
CA PRO A 521 21.54 37.81 10.49
C PRO A 521 23.07 37.71 10.60
N VAL A 522 23.67 36.52 10.44
CA VAL A 522 25.15 36.41 10.39
C VAL A 522 25.72 36.97 9.07
N GLY A 523 24.94 37.05 7.97
CA GLY A 523 25.38 37.79 6.78
C GLY A 523 24.45 37.72 5.56
N TRP A 524 24.66 38.64 4.62
CA TRP A 524 23.93 38.76 3.36
C TRP A 524 24.90 38.61 2.18
N THR A 525 24.61 37.70 1.24
CA THR A 525 25.49 37.42 0.09
C THR A 525 24.71 37.36 -1.22
N GLY A 526 25.12 38.15 -2.22
CA GLY A 526 24.56 38.12 -3.58
C GLY A 526 23.15 38.71 -3.67
N VAL A 527 23.02 40.00 -3.37
CA VAL A 527 21.76 40.75 -3.46
C VAL A 527 21.65 41.37 -4.87
N SER A 528 20.56 41.07 -5.57
CA SER A 528 20.32 41.48 -6.97
C SER A 528 19.55 42.81 -7.06
N PRO A 529 19.57 43.50 -8.23
CA PRO A 529 18.85 44.76 -8.46
C PRO A 529 17.34 44.66 -8.20
N GLY A 530 16.72 45.70 -7.62
CA GLY A 530 15.27 45.76 -7.37
C GLY A 530 14.83 45.00 -6.11
N THR A 531 15.63 45.07 -5.06
CA THR A 531 15.32 44.55 -3.71
C THR A 531 15.09 45.74 -2.77
N GLU A 532 13.99 45.75 -2.02
CA GLU A 532 13.63 46.84 -1.09
C GLU A 532 13.48 46.35 0.36
N GLY A 533 13.97 47.13 1.34
CA GLY A 533 13.58 47.00 2.75
C GLY A 533 14.23 45.87 3.59
N CYS A 534 15.49 45.51 3.32
CA CYS A 534 16.21 44.51 4.12
C CYS A 534 16.70 45.07 5.48
N THR A 535 16.25 44.51 6.60
CA THR A 535 16.57 45.00 7.97
C THR A 535 17.16 43.90 8.86
N GLY A 536 18.14 44.22 9.70
CA GLY A 536 18.59 43.33 10.78
C GLY A 536 19.48 43.99 11.83
N GLU A 537 19.38 43.57 13.10
CA GLU A 537 19.96 44.32 14.23
C GLU A 537 21.50 44.27 14.23
N THR A 538 22.16 43.13 13.98
CA THR A 538 23.65 43.05 14.01
C THR A 538 24.28 42.18 12.89
N PRO A 539 24.32 42.64 11.63
CA PRO A 539 24.85 41.82 10.53
C PRO A 539 26.39 41.64 10.57
N VAL A 540 26.92 40.41 10.56
CA VAL A 540 28.40 40.20 10.54
C VAL A 540 29.02 40.55 9.17
N GLY A 541 28.26 40.62 8.07
CA GLY A 541 28.78 41.16 6.82
C GLY A 541 27.82 41.18 5.64
N TRP A 542 28.08 42.08 4.69
CA TRP A 542 27.37 42.20 3.42
C TRP A 542 28.34 42.05 2.24
N THR A 543 28.03 41.13 1.32
CA THR A 543 28.91 40.81 0.19
C THR A 543 28.16 40.75 -1.14
N GLY A 544 28.59 41.53 -2.12
CA GLY A 544 28.07 41.47 -3.49
C GLY A 544 26.66 42.05 -3.64
N VAL A 545 26.54 43.37 -3.39
CA VAL A 545 25.28 44.13 -3.53
C VAL A 545 25.24 44.82 -4.88
N SER A 546 24.15 44.62 -5.62
CA SER A 546 23.97 45.11 -6.99
C SER A 546 23.25 46.47 -7.05
N PRO A 547 23.38 47.25 -8.15
CA PRO A 547 22.70 48.55 -8.34
C PRO A 547 21.18 48.48 -8.15
N GLY A 548 20.54 49.51 -7.59
CA GLY A 548 19.07 49.58 -7.42
C GLY A 548 18.53 48.80 -6.22
N THR A 549 19.31 48.72 -5.14
CA THR A 549 18.87 48.21 -3.82
C THR A 549 18.64 49.40 -2.89
N GLU A 550 17.49 49.46 -2.21
CA GLU A 550 17.09 50.60 -1.37
C GLU A 550 16.73 50.19 0.07
N GLY A 551 17.10 51.04 1.05
CA GLY A 551 16.56 50.99 2.41
C GLY A 551 17.13 49.91 3.35
N CYS A 552 18.37 49.48 3.17
CA CYS A 552 19.00 48.47 4.04
C CYS A 552 19.65 49.07 5.31
N THR A 553 19.40 48.49 6.49
CA THR A 553 19.89 49.04 7.79
C THR A 553 20.44 47.95 8.73
N GLY A 554 21.39 48.31 9.61
CA GLY A 554 21.83 47.45 10.73
C GLY A 554 22.77 48.13 11.74
N GLU A 555 22.74 47.70 13.01
CA GLU A 555 23.33 48.44 14.13
C GLU A 555 24.87 48.33 14.20
N THR A 556 25.49 47.18 13.94
CA THR A 556 26.97 47.02 13.99
C THR A 556 27.58 46.09 12.90
N PRO A 557 27.74 46.53 11.65
CA PRO A 557 28.25 45.67 10.58
C PRO A 557 29.77 45.40 10.64
N VAL A 558 30.21 44.14 10.62
CA VAL A 558 31.65 43.79 10.63
C VAL A 558 32.34 43.93 9.25
N GLY A 559 31.61 44.29 8.18
CA GLY A 559 32.21 44.76 6.93
C GLY A 559 31.27 44.84 5.72
N TRP A 560 31.51 45.83 4.86
CA TRP A 560 30.83 46.02 3.57
C TRP A 560 31.79 45.71 2.41
N THR A 561 31.46 44.76 1.54
CA THR A 561 32.33 44.36 0.42
C THR A 561 31.60 44.34 -0.92
N GLY A 562 32.09 45.14 -1.88
CA GLY A 562 31.62 45.14 -3.27
C GLY A 562 30.30 45.88 -3.48
N VAL A 563 30.29 47.19 -3.20
CA VAL A 563 29.13 48.08 -3.38
C VAL A 563 29.18 48.73 -4.76
N SER A 564 28.09 48.61 -5.52
CA SER A 564 27.96 49.09 -6.90
C SER A 564 27.22 50.45 -6.98
N PRO A 565 27.41 51.26 -8.05
CA PRO A 565 26.78 52.58 -8.21
C PRO A 565 25.25 52.56 -8.17
N GLY A 566 24.59 53.58 -7.60
CA GLY A 566 23.12 53.72 -7.57
C GLY A 566 22.46 53.00 -6.38
N THR A 567 22.99 53.20 -5.18
CA THR A 567 22.50 52.63 -3.92
C THR A 567 22.34 53.74 -2.88
N ASP A 568 21.17 53.84 -2.23
CA ASP A 568 20.79 54.94 -1.33
C ASP A 568 20.34 54.44 0.07
N GLY A 569 20.66 55.22 1.13
CA GLY A 569 19.99 55.11 2.44
C GLY A 569 20.56 54.15 3.49
N TRP A 570 21.89 53.98 3.59
CA TRP A 570 22.52 53.00 4.50
C TRP A 570 23.03 53.64 5.82
N THR A 571 22.69 53.07 6.97
CA THR A 571 23.08 53.55 8.31
C THR A 571 23.60 52.41 9.20
N GLY A 572 24.60 52.68 10.05
CA GLY A 572 25.07 51.75 11.09
C GLY A 572 26.04 52.39 12.10
N GLU A 573 26.06 51.90 13.35
CA GLU A 573 26.72 52.58 14.47
C GLU A 573 28.26 52.41 14.45
N THR A 574 28.81 51.23 14.12
CA THR A 574 30.27 50.95 14.12
C THR A 574 30.74 49.96 13.02
N PRO A 575 30.93 50.38 11.76
CA PRO A 575 31.42 49.49 10.71
C PRO A 575 32.91 49.16 10.84
N VAL A 576 33.30 47.88 10.90
CA VAL A 576 34.74 47.48 11.03
C VAL A 576 35.55 47.75 9.74
N GLY A 577 34.91 47.97 8.59
CA GLY A 577 35.57 48.50 7.39
C GLY A 577 34.73 48.49 6.11
N TRP A 578 35.06 49.39 5.18
CA TRP A 578 34.46 49.48 3.84
C TRP A 578 35.47 49.08 2.76
N THR A 579 35.10 48.13 1.89
CA THR A 579 36.00 47.62 0.84
C THR A 579 35.35 47.65 -0.55
N GLY A 580 35.95 48.41 -1.48
CA GLY A 580 35.51 48.48 -2.88
C GLY A 580 34.24 49.31 -3.09
N VAL A 581 34.32 50.62 -2.80
CA VAL A 581 33.23 51.59 -2.98
C VAL A 581 33.39 52.29 -4.34
N SER A 582 32.35 52.23 -5.16
CA SER A 582 32.33 52.75 -6.53
C SER A 582 31.78 54.19 -6.60
N PRO A 583 32.10 55.00 -7.64
CA PRO A 583 31.60 56.37 -7.79
C PRO A 583 30.06 56.43 -7.87
N GLY A 584 29.42 57.43 -7.25
CA GLY A 584 27.95 57.60 -7.24
C GLY A 584 27.22 56.86 -6.10
N THR A 585 27.89 56.68 -4.96
CA THR A 585 27.30 56.19 -3.70
C THR A 585 27.03 57.40 -2.81
N GLU A 586 25.81 57.57 -2.28
CA GLU A 586 25.42 58.67 -1.40
C GLU A 586 24.94 58.17 -0.02
N GLY A 587 25.26 58.90 1.06
CA GLY A 587 24.63 58.73 2.37
C GLY A 587 25.21 57.69 3.34
N CYS A 588 26.43 57.16 3.13
CA CYS A 588 27.03 56.20 4.09
C CYS A 588 27.52 56.90 5.38
N THR A 589 26.93 56.57 6.53
CA THR A 589 27.28 57.17 7.84
C THR A 589 27.71 56.10 8.87
N GLY A 590 28.68 56.40 9.73
CA GLY A 590 29.10 55.52 10.83
C GLY A 590 30.00 56.21 11.86
N GLU A 591 29.91 55.82 13.14
CA GLU A 591 30.49 56.60 14.25
C GLU A 591 32.02 56.37 14.44
N THR A 592 32.57 55.19 14.10
CA THR A 592 34.03 54.91 14.13
C THR A 592 34.45 53.75 13.18
N PRO A 593 34.78 54.01 11.90
CA PRO A 593 35.22 52.95 10.99
C PRO A 593 36.70 52.57 11.17
N VAL A 594 37.02 51.28 11.29
CA VAL A 594 38.41 50.81 11.52
C VAL A 594 39.27 50.83 10.23
N GLY A 595 38.71 51.18 9.07
CA GLY A 595 39.47 51.45 7.84
C GLY A 595 38.63 51.53 6.56
N TRP A 596 39.14 52.29 5.58
CA TRP A 596 38.58 52.38 4.22
C TRP A 596 39.60 51.84 3.21
N THR A 597 39.18 50.94 2.32
CA THR A 597 40.06 50.39 1.28
C THR A 597 39.36 50.37 -0.09
N GLY A 598 39.97 51.01 -1.08
CA GLY A 598 39.44 51.02 -2.47
C GLY A 598 38.26 51.97 -2.69
N VAL A 599 38.35 53.22 -2.22
CA VAL A 599 37.35 54.28 -2.48
C VAL A 599 37.71 55.03 -3.77
N SER A 600 36.74 55.17 -4.67
CA SER A 600 36.90 55.86 -5.96
C SER A 600 36.49 57.35 -5.89
N PRO A 601 37.05 58.25 -6.71
CA PRO A 601 36.66 59.67 -6.74
C PRO A 601 35.17 59.86 -7.12
N GLY A 602 34.45 60.75 -6.42
CA GLY A 602 33.00 61.00 -6.65
C GLY A 602 32.06 60.37 -5.61
N THR A 603 32.56 60.14 -4.39
CA THR A 603 31.76 59.71 -3.22
C THR A 603 31.47 60.96 -2.37
N GLU A 604 30.20 61.27 -2.09
CA GLU A 604 29.81 62.43 -1.26
C GLU A 604 29.12 61.97 0.04
N GLY A 605 29.43 62.63 1.17
CA GLY A 605 28.71 62.44 2.44
C GLY A 605 29.25 61.40 3.45
N CYS A 606 30.43 60.78 3.25
CA CYS A 606 30.98 59.75 4.17
C CYS A 606 31.93 60.30 5.26
N THR A 607 31.89 59.78 6.51
CA THR A 607 32.69 60.25 7.68
C THR A 607 33.37 59.12 8.50
N GLY A 608 34.60 59.32 9.08
CA GLY A 608 35.28 58.39 10.03
C GLY A 608 36.84 58.50 10.26
N GLU A 609 37.42 58.00 11.39
CA GLU A 609 38.85 58.10 11.82
C GLU A 609 39.72 56.80 11.62
N THR A 610 41.06 56.82 11.35
CA THR A 610 41.87 55.64 10.87
C THR A 610 43.08 55.17 11.77
N PRO A 611 43.47 53.85 11.87
CA PRO A 611 44.58 53.33 12.73
C PRO A 611 45.96 53.04 12.04
N SER A 612 47.01 52.69 12.82
CA SER A 612 48.46 52.94 12.52
C SER A 612 49.36 51.77 12.00
N ARG A 613 50.53 52.12 11.42
CA ARG A 613 51.52 51.31 10.63
C ARG A 613 52.06 49.98 11.22
N GLN A 614 51.84 49.67 12.49
CA GLN A 614 52.56 48.56 13.15
C GLN A 614 51.92 47.18 12.88
N GLU A 615 50.63 47.15 12.55
CA GLU A 615 49.84 45.94 12.34
C GLU A 615 50.07 45.31 10.95
N GLN A 616 50.48 46.11 9.95
CA GLN A 616 50.73 45.65 8.58
C GLN A 616 51.94 44.70 8.47
N LYS A 617 52.89 44.77 9.40
CA LYS A 617 54.14 44.01 9.34
C LYS A 617 53.98 42.54 9.74
N VAL A 618 53.04 42.26 10.65
CA VAL A 618 52.78 40.92 11.20
C VAL A 618 52.12 40.00 10.16
N ALA A 619 51.30 40.55 9.26
CA ALA A 619 50.63 39.80 8.22
C ALA A 619 51.57 39.23 7.14
N GLN A 620 52.72 39.89 6.90
CA GLN A 620 53.65 39.50 5.84
C GLN A 620 54.53 38.30 6.23
N GLU A 621 54.89 38.17 7.51
CA GLU A 621 55.74 37.09 8.01
C GLU A 621 55.01 35.73 8.03
N ARG A 622 53.69 35.71 8.30
CA ARG A 622 52.89 34.48 8.31
C ARG A 622 52.83 33.78 6.94
N ARG A 623 52.90 34.52 5.83
CA ARG A 623 52.84 33.94 4.47
C ARG A 623 54.10 33.17 4.06
N GLN A 624 55.27 33.53 4.61
CA GLN A 624 56.55 32.89 4.24
C GLN A 624 56.75 31.52 4.90
N TRP A 625 56.05 31.26 6.00
CA TRP A 625 56.16 30.01 6.77
C TRP A 625 55.43 28.85 6.07
N ALA A 626 54.19 29.08 5.59
CA ALA A 626 53.37 28.07 4.90
C ALA A 626 54.00 27.51 3.61
N GLY A 627 54.81 28.32 2.90
CA GLY A 627 55.46 27.89 1.65
C GLY A 627 56.65 26.94 1.81
N ARG A 628 57.13 26.71 3.05
CA ARG A 628 58.23 25.77 3.33
C ARG A 628 57.74 24.36 3.66
N GLU A 629 56.57 24.23 4.30
CA GLU A 629 55.97 22.93 4.61
C GLU A 629 55.63 22.12 3.36
N SER A 630 55.00 22.74 2.35
CA SER A 630 54.53 22.00 1.17
C SER A 630 55.66 21.39 0.32
N ARG A 631 56.87 21.97 0.36
CA ARG A 631 58.04 21.42 -0.36
C ARG A 631 58.63 20.20 0.34
N GLN A 632 58.44 20.08 1.65
CA GLN A 632 58.94 18.97 2.43
C GLN A 632 58.08 17.72 2.22
N GLU A 633 56.76 17.90 2.12
CA GLU A 633 55.80 16.81 1.84
C GLU A 633 55.98 16.22 0.43
N GLN A 634 56.26 17.05 -0.58
CA GLN A 634 56.49 16.58 -1.95
C GLN A 634 57.74 15.71 -2.08
N LYS A 635 58.79 15.96 -1.28
CA LYS A 635 60.03 15.17 -1.29
C LYS A 635 59.83 13.76 -0.74
N VAL A 636 59.05 13.63 0.34
CA VAL A 636 58.75 12.35 0.99
C VAL A 636 57.87 11.46 0.10
N ALA A 637 56.97 12.06 -0.69
CA ALA A 637 56.13 11.33 -1.64
C ALA A 637 56.91 10.71 -2.81
N GLN A 638 58.04 11.30 -3.19
CA GLN A 638 58.84 10.88 -4.34
C GLN A 638 59.78 9.71 -4.01
N GLU A 639 60.27 9.61 -2.78
CA GLU A 639 61.12 8.51 -2.29
C GLU A 639 60.35 7.21 -2.04
N ARG A 640 59.02 7.26 -1.87
CA ARG A 640 58.16 6.06 -1.71
C ARG A 640 57.75 5.38 -3.03
N ARG A 641 58.09 5.95 -4.18
CA ARG A 641 57.72 5.44 -5.52
C ARG A 641 58.87 4.78 -6.29
N GLN A 642 60.10 4.77 -5.75
CA GLN A 642 61.24 3.99 -6.23
C GLN A 642 61.43 2.78 -5.33
#